data_AF-A0A962FXF6-F1
#
_entry.id   AF-A0A962FXF6-F1
#
_cell.length_a   1.000
_cell.length_b   1.000
_cell.length_c   1.000
_cell.angle_alpha   90.00
_cell.angle_beta   90.00
_cell.angle_gamma   90.00
#
_symmetry.space_group_name_H-M   'P 1'
#
loop_
_entity.id
_entity.type
_entity.pdbx_description
1 polymer ?
#
loop_
_entity_poly.entity_id
_entity_poly.type
_entity_poly.pdbx_seq_one_letter_code
_entity_poly.pdbx_strand_id
1 'polypeptide(L)'
;MTIRRFISLLLLAAFLSLGAGICLPAIGIAADSNEAGSAEKADYATFNLLPILDEGRLKPLGSFAQITLQHFSGQNRLSSSNASQWLAETLFDPASAIDIPVFLVENSFVRESMGLTGPRRTLYSLHDLQDGLEATAPQVGALLQRQDSALSEDEKALIQLHDNVIAHNNLLRSLSLLLPLQVDVPARYQSGLPEGDVTFLHLAGYEQRILQDLKSIIAAKGEDPRLYTPEEQKIAALAFQMQQIRAGGAHSESLRILPLQWENRKGEWISPWAVITGDGGGGPDMAAYLALWGKMADSWRAGDAAGFEAAAQETFAYIQAHTPDAFSLARFRAENLSRTLKPFNIALSLYGLSLFLLSALLFGSFFTGSRPWILAAACILTGVALFLHASGIATRIYILARPPVGTLYESALFVSLICAASGLIVTLRSRQALSLLTGTACAALILGIAPTLLQKADSLELLVAVLNTNFWLATHVICITAGYGVCVLTAALAHIWLALKIRKPEHEALQSLPRILHSLSLVALLLTAVGTVLGGIWADQSWGRFWGWDPKENGALLIVLWLVWLQHGRMSGRLRAPAFTAGLAALNVIVALAWFGVNLLSIGLHSYGFISGIAEGLAAFCTAELTLIGALWWGVQCKERQKRKEKTA
;
A
#
# COMPACT_ATOMS: atom_id res chain seq x y z
N MET A 1 0.29 -31.13 -35.10
CA MET A 1 0.39 -29.92 -34.23
C MET A 1 1.39 -30.22 -33.12
N THR A 2 2.58 -29.61 -33.16
CA THR A 2 3.77 -30.07 -32.43
C THR A 2 3.75 -29.75 -30.93
N ILE A 3 4.33 -30.65 -30.14
CA ILE A 3 4.58 -30.64 -28.68
C ILE A 3 4.85 -29.25 -28.06
N ARG A 4 5.55 -28.37 -28.79
CA ARG A 4 5.88 -27.02 -28.34
C ARG A 4 4.69 -26.04 -28.42
N ARG A 5 3.91 -26.06 -29.50
CA ARG A 5 2.71 -25.20 -29.61
C ARG A 5 1.68 -25.50 -28.52
N PHE A 6 1.63 -26.74 -28.05
CA PHE A 6 0.66 -27.19 -27.05
C PHE A 6 1.10 -26.96 -25.61
N ILE A 7 2.41 -26.93 -25.31
CA ILE A 7 2.96 -26.50 -24.01
C ILE A 7 3.00 -24.96 -23.95
N SER A 8 3.32 -24.29 -25.06
CA SER A 8 3.13 -22.84 -25.20
C SER A 8 1.68 -22.46 -25.02
N LEU A 9 0.71 -23.15 -25.64
CA LEU A 9 -0.72 -22.92 -25.40
C LEU A 9 -1.17 -23.25 -23.98
N LEU A 10 -0.44 -24.06 -23.20
CA LEU A 10 -0.84 -24.39 -21.82
C LEU A 10 -0.11 -23.57 -20.76
N LEU A 11 1.11 -23.13 -21.03
CA LEU A 11 1.76 -22.08 -20.26
C LEU A 11 1.11 -20.74 -20.55
N LEU A 12 0.71 -20.48 -21.80
CA LEU A 12 -0.09 -19.33 -22.22
C LEU A 12 -1.54 -19.46 -21.77
N ALA A 13 -2.17 -20.66 -21.77
CA ALA A 13 -3.51 -20.84 -21.18
C ALA A 13 -3.50 -20.83 -19.66
N ALA A 14 -2.42 -21.26 -18.99
CA ALA A 14 -2.23 -21.02 -17.56
C ALA A 14 -1.92 -19.53 -17.29
N PHE A 15 -1.23 -18.84 -18.21
CA PHE A 15 -1.05 -17.38 -18.20
C PHE A 15 -2.35 -16.62 -18.49
N LEU A 16 -3.25 -17.17 -19.31
CA LEU A 16 -4.50 -16.53 -19.74
C LEU A 16 -5.68 -16.91 -18.83
N SER A 17 -5.66 -18.09 -18.19
CA SER A 17 -6.64 -18.48 -17.18
C SER A 17 -6.39 -17.81 -15.83
N LEU A 18 -5.16 -17.34 -15.58
CA LEU A 18 -4.80 -16.49 -14.44
C LEU A 18 -4.60 -15.00 -14.82
N GLY A 19 -4.52 -14.68 -16.12
CA GLY A 19 -4.20 -13.33 -16.62
C GLY A 19 -5.30 -12.65 -17.42
N ALA A 20 -6.53 -13.18 -17.42
CA ALA A 20 -7.67 -12.54 -18.11
C ALA A 20 -8.12 -11.20 -17.52
N GLY A 21 -7.44 -10.66 -16.49
CA GLY A 21 -7.72 -9.34 -15.91
C GLY A 21 -6.55 -8.35 -15.89
N ILE A 22 -5.37 -8.69 -16.40
CA ILE A 22 -4.17 -7.85 -16.21
C ILE A 22 -3.83 -7.12 -17.51
N CYS A 23 -4.43 -5.93 -17.69
CA CYS A 23 -3.88 -4.91 -18.56
C CYS A 23 -2.46 -4.57 -18.09
N LEU A 24 -1.45 -5.00 -18.84
CA LEU A 24 -0.07 -4.52 -18.72
C LEU A 24 -0.05 -2.99 -18.80
N PRO A 25 0.31 -2.24 -17.75
CA PRO A 25 0.77 -0.88 -17.96
C PRO A 25 2.19 -0.99 -18.55
N ALA A 26 2.37 -0.37 -19.71
CA ALA A 26 3.63 -0.26 -20.39
C ALA A 26 4.73 0.20 -19.42
N ILE A 27 5.87 -0.50 -19.45
CA ILE A 27 7.12 -0.10 -18.80
C ILE A 27 7.62 1.15 -19.51
N GLY A 28 7.24 2.32 -18.99
CA GLY A 28 7.86 3.59 -19.32
C GLY A 28 9.04 3.82 -18.39
N ILE A 29 10.23 3.38 -18.80
CA ILE A 29 11.47 3.97 -18.29
C ILE A 29 11.56 5.33 -19.00
N ALA A 30 10.93 6.35 -18.41
CA ALA A 30 11.20 7.72 -18.81
C ALA A 30 12.58 8.05 -18.25
N ALA A 31 13.57 8.02 -19.13
CA ALA A 31 14.87 8.62 -18.90
C ALA A 31 14.67 10.08 -18.50
N ASP A 32 15.40 10.49 -17.47
CA ASP A 32 15.51 11.88 -17.05
C ASP A 32 15.87 12.75 -18.26
N SER A 33 14.94 13.61 -18.67
CA SER A 33 15.23 14.72 -19.57
C SER A 33 14.82 16.02 -18.89
N ASN A 34 15.84 16.84 -18.66
CA ASN A 34 15.82 18.22 -18.23
C ASN A 34 14.99 19.14 -19.15
N GLU A 35 14.73 20.34 -18.62
CA GLU A 35 14.21 21.59 -19.24
C GLU A 35 12.68 21.77 -19.25
N ALA A 36 12.08 22.93 -18.88
CA ALA A 36 12.59 24.31 -18.70
C ALA A 36 11.72 25.15 -17.72
N GLY A 37 12.30 26.22 -17.12
CA GLY A 37 11.54 27.38 -16.60
C GLY A 37 11.86 27.87 -15.17
N SER A 38 12.92 28.68 -15.03
CA SER A 38 13.28 29.65 -13.97
C SER A 38 12.51 29.71 -12.63
N ALA A 39 13.02 28.97 -11.64
CA ALA A 39 13.22 29.35 -10.23
C ALA A 39 14.29 28.38 -9.69
N GLU A 40 15.21 28.83 -8.84
CA GLU A 40 16.21 27.92 -8.24
C GLU A 40 15.44 26.84 -7.46
N LYS A 41 15.43 25.60 -7.96
CA LYS A 41 14.60 24.53 -7.38
C LYS A 41 15.16 24.21 -6.00
N ALA A 42 14.43 24.57 -4.96
CA ALA A 42 14.78 24.26 -3.57
C ALA A 42 15.11 22.76 -3.40
N ASP A 43 16.15 22.46 -2.62
CA ASP A 43 16.43 21.09 -2.22
C ASP A 43 15.48 20.69 -1.08
N TYR A 44 14.63 19.71 -1.35
CA TYR A 44 13.68 19.18 -0.37
C TYR A 44 14.29 18.08 0.53
N ALA A 45 15.60 17.80 0.45
CA ALA A 45 16.22 16.71 1.20
C ALA A 45 15.95 16.80 2.72
N THR A 46 16.13 17.97 3.33
CA THR A 46 15.87 18.16 4.76
C THR A 46 14.39 18.28 5.08
N PHE A 47 13.63 18.98 4.24
CA PHE A 47 12.17 19.04 4.34
C PHE A 47 11.53 17.65 4.37
N ASN A 48 12.02 16.73 3.52
CA ASN A 48 11.56 15.35 3.45
C ASN A 48 11.81 14.54 4.73
N LEU A 49 12.79 14.94 5.55
CA LEU A 49 13.14 14.29 6.81
C LEU A 49 12.37 14.84 8.00
N LEU A 50 11.63 15.94 7.83
CA LEU A 50 10.77 16.46 8.90
C LEU A 50 9.77 15.38 9.33
N PRO A 51 9.61 15.11 10.62
CA PRO A 51 8.68 14.10 11.12
C PRO A 51 7.22 14.56 11.05
N ILE A 52 6.33 13.62 10.72
CA ILE A 52 4.87 13.78 10.82
C ILE A 52 4.26 12.51 11.42
N LEU A 53 3.28 12.67 12.31
CA LEU A 53 2.49 11.58 12.86
C LEU A 53 1.28 11.30 11.98
N ASP A 54 1.36 10.21 11.22
CA ASP A 54 0.32 9.79 10.29
C ASP A 54 0.03 8.30 10.47
N GLU A 55 -1.25 7.93 10.50
CA GLU A 55 -1.72 6.54 10.74
C GLU A 55 -1.09 5.89 12.00
N GLY A 56 -0.88 6.70 13.05
CA GLY A 56 -0.35 6.26 14.34
C GLY A 56 1.17 6.09 14.40
N ARG A 57 1.92 6.35 13.32
CA ARG A 57 3.38 6.25 13.28
C ARG A 57 4.03 7.56 12.83
N LEU A 58 5.18 7.88 13.43
CA LEU A 58 6.06 8.91 12.89
C LEU A 58 6.72 8.43 11.59
N LYS A 59 6.49 9.17 10.51
CA LYS A 59 7.09 8.93 9.20
C LYS A 59 7.74 10.23 8.68
N PRO A 60 8.70 10.14 7.75
CA PRO A 60 9.25 11.32 7.10
C PRO A 60 8.18 12.03 6.27
N LEU A 61 8.18 13.36 6.27
CA LEU A 61 7.22 14.19 5.54
C LEU A 61 7.25 13.91 4.03
N GLY A 62 8.41 13.57 3.47
CA GLY A 62 8.52 13.16 2.07
C GLY A 62 7.76 11.86 1.76
N SER A 63 7.68 10.93 2.72
CA SER A 63 6.86 9.72 2.57
C SER A 63 5.38 10.06 2.62
N PHE A 64 4.97 10.90 3.59
CA PHE A 64 3.61 11.40 3.68
C PHE A 64 3.17 12.12 2.39
N ALA A 65 4.03 12.98 1.84
CA ALA A 65 3.78 13.69 0.59
C ALA A 65 3.49 12.73 -0.58
N GLN A 66 4.34 11.71 -0.76
CA GLN A 66 4.17 10.73 -1.82
C GLN A 66 2.92 9.87 -1.65
N ILE A 67 2.66 9.37 -0.44
CA ILE A 67 1.48 8.55 -0.13
C ILE A 67 0.21 9.35 -0.41
N THR A 68 0.15 10.58 0.09
CA THR A 68 -1.01 11.45 -0.05
C THR A 68 -1.24 11.83 -1.51
N LEU A 69 -0.18 12.20 -2.24
CA LEU A 69 -0.30 12.50 -3.66
C LEU A 69 -0.75 11.27 -4.46
N GLN A 70 -0.20 10.08 -4.16
CA GLN A 70 -0.61 8.85 -4.82
C GLN A 70 -2.06 8.50 -4.52
N HIS A 71 -2.53 8.78 -3.30
CA HIS A 71 -3.92 8.56 -2.92
C HIS A 71 -4.90 9.43 -3.72
N PHE A 72 -4.55 10.69 -3.99
CA PHE A 72 -5.40 11.60 -4.76
C PHE A 72 -5.28 11.43 -6.28
N SER A 73 -4.06 11.27 -6.78
CA SER A 73 -3.75 11.34 -8.22
C SER A 73 -3.53 9.97 -8.89
N GLY A 74 -3.33 8.91 -8.10
CA GLY A 74 -2.83 7.62 -8.58
C GLY A 74 -1.36 7.65 -9.05
N GLN A 75 -0.68 8.79 -8.92
CA GLN A 75 0.68 9.03 -9.42
C GLN A 75 1.64 9.35 -8.28
N ASN A 76 2.92 8.99 -8.44
CA ASN A 76 3.97 9.30 -7.46
C ASN A 76 4.59 10.70 -7.67
N ARG A 77 4.23 11.38 -8.76
CA ARG A 77 4.77 12.68 -9.20
C ARG A 77 3.79 13.30 -10.19
N LEU A 78 3.64 14.63 -10.13
CA LEU A 78 2.87 15.39 -11.11
C LEU A 78 3.77 15.83 -12.27
N SER A 79 3.17 16.23 -13.39
CA SER A 79 3.92 16.78 -14.54
C SER A 79 4.69 18.06 -14.18
N SER A 80 4.13 18.90 -13.31
CA SER A 80 4.69 20.19 -12.89
C SER A 80 5.63 20.08 -11.70
N SER A 81 5.35 19.21 -10.72
CA SER A 81 6.06 19.17 -9.44
C SER A 81 6.25 17.74 -8.91
N ASN A 82 7.29 17.54 -8.09
CA ASN A 82 7.44 16.31 -7.31
C ASN A 82 6.52 16.34 -6.07
N ALA A 83 6.33 15.21 -5.38
CA ALA A 83 5.39 15.15 -4.26
C ALA A 83 5.74 16.11 -3.10
N SER A 84 7.03 16.29 -2.81
CA SER A 84 7.50 17.19 -1.75
C SER A 84 7.23 18.65 -2.09
N GLN A 85 7.47 19.03 -3.34
CA GLN A 85 7.15 20.36 -3.87
C GLN A 85 5.64 20.60 -3.84
N TRP A 86 4.82 19.65 -4.31
CA TRP A 86 3.36 19.74 -4.24
C TRP A 86 2.86 19.93 -2.81
N LEU A 87 3.42 19.18 -1.85
CA LEU A 87 3.05 19.32 -0.45
C LEU A 87 3.47 20.70 0.09
N ALA A 88 4.68 21.18 -0.23
CA ALA A 88 5.13 22.50 0.16
C ALA A 88 4.23 23.62 -0.43
N GLU A 89 3.89 23.54 -1.72
CA GLU A 89 2.91 24.42 -2.39
C GLU A 89 1.57 24.40 -1.64
N THR A 90 1.04 23.21 -1.37
CA THR A 90 -0.24 23.01 -0.65
C THR A 90 -0.24 23.64 0.75
N LEU A 91 0.90 23.58 1.45
CA LEU A 91 1.03 24.04 2.83
C LEU A 91 1.34 25.55 2.96
N PHE A 92 2.16 26.09 2.06
CA PHE A 92 2.72 27.44 2.19
C PHE A 92 2.12 28.46 1.22
N ASP A 93 1.49 27.99 0.14
CA ASP A 93 0.76 28.82 -0.82
C ASP A 93 -0.55 28.12 -1.26
N PRO A 94 -1.53 27.97 -0.34
CA PRO A 94 -2.77 27.28 -0.64
C PRO A 94 -3.60 27.99 -1.72
N ALA A 95 -3.40 29.30 -1.94
CA ALA A 95 -4.12 30.06 -2.96
C ALA A 95 -3.73 29.64 -4.37
N SER A 96 -2.45 29.34 -4.62
CA SER A 96 -2.01 28.76 -5.90
C SER A 96 -2.30 27.24 -5.97
N ALA A 97 -2.28 26.56 -4.82
CA ALA A 97 -2.42 25.11 -4.78
C ALA A 97 -3.81 24.58 -5.19
N ILE A 98 -4.88 25.38 -5.07
CA ILE A 98 -6.23 24.98 -5.50
C ILE A 98 -6.33 24.70 -7.00
N ASP A 99 -5.46 25.33 -7.81
CA ASP A 99 -5.42 25.19 -9.27
C ASP A 99 -4.50 24.04 -9.72
N ILE A 100 -3.80 23.38 -8.80
CA ILE A 100 -2.95 22.24 -9.14
C ILE A 100 -3.84 21.02 -9.41
N PRO A 101 -3.74 20.37 -10.60
CA PRO A 101 -4.53 19.20 -10.91
C PRO A 101 -4.00 17.97 -10.18
N VAL A 102 -4.73 17.55 -9.14
CA VAL A 102 -4.30 16.48 -8.21
C VAL A 102 -5.29 15.32 -8.15
N PHE A 103 -6.56 15.54 -8.47
CA PHE A 103 -7.61 14.53 -8.30
C PHE A 103 -7.83 13.70 -9.57
N LEU A 104 -7.59 12.40 -9.49
CA LEU A 104 -7.92 11.46 -10.56
C LEU A 104 -9.37 10.99 -10.44
N VAL A 105 -10.21 11.29 -11.43
CA VAL A 105 -11.62 10.84 -11.48
C VAL A 105 -11.80 9.85 -12.64
N GLU A 106 -11.55 8.56 -12.39
CA GLU A 106 -11.65 7.53 -13.44
C GLU A 106 -13.10 7.09 -13.72
N ASN A 107 -13.94 7.06 -12.69
CA ASN A 107 -15.31 6.56 -12.79
C ASN A 107 -16.15 7.47 -13.71
N SER A 108 -16.82 6.88 -14.70
CA SER A 108 -17.65 7.63 -15.66
C SER A 108 -18.89 8.24 -15.02
N PHE A 109 -19.57 7.52 -14.13
CA PHE A 109 -20.73 8.02 -13.40
C PHE A 109 -20.35 9.21 -12.53
N VAL A 110 -19.22 9.14 -11.82
CA VAL A 110 -18.74 10.25 -11.00
C VAL A 110 -18.40 11.45 -11.88
N ARG A 111 -17.71 11.27 -13.01
CA ARG A 111 -17.43 12.39 -13.92
C ARG A 111 -18.71 13.05 -14.45
N GLU A 112 -19.70 12.26 -14.84
CA GLU A 112 -20.99 12.77 -15.31
C GLU A 112 -21.73 13.53 -14.21
N SER A 113 -21.79 12.96 -12.99
CA SER A 113 -22.43 13.59 -11.83
C SER A 113 -21.75 14.88 -11.40
N MET A 114 -20.43 14.98 -11.59
CA MET A 114 -19.62 16.15 -11.27
C MET A 114 -19.55 17.17 -12.42
N GLY A 115 -20.20 16.91 -13.56
CA GLY A 115 -20.17 17.80 -14.74
C GLY A 115 -18.81 17.86 -15.45
N LEU A 116 -17.93 16.87 -15.25
CA LEU A 116 -16.57 16.88 -15.74
C LEU A 116 -16.46 16.36 -17.17
N THR A 117 -15.86 17.15 -18.05
CA THR A 117 -15.58 16.77 -19.44
C THR A 117 -14.09 16.50 -19.62
N GLY A 118 -13.71 15.23 -19.79
CA GLY A 118 -12.31 14.89 -20.03
C GLY A 118 -12.05 13.39 -20.21
N PRO A 119 -10.89 13.00 -20.76
CA PRO A 119 -10.44 11.61 -20.81
C PRO A 119 -10.47 10.91 -19.43
N ARG A 120 -10.48 9.57 -19.43
CA ARG A 120 -10.56 8.75 -18.20
C ARG A 120 -9.43 9.01 -17.19
N ARG A 121 -8.25 9.46 -17.65
CA ARG A 121 -7.05 9.67 -16.81
C ARG A 121 -6.68 11.14 -16.62
N THR A 122 -7.66 12.03 -16.77
CA THR A 122 -7.46 13.45 -16.49
C THR A 122 -7.38 13.70 -14.99
N LEU A 123 -6.39 14.48 -14.59
CA LEU A 123 -6.32 15.05 -13.24
C LEU A 123 -7.08 16.37 -13.23
N TYR A 124 -7.87 16.59 -12.19
CA TYR A 124 -8.65 17.80 -11.96
C TYR A 124 -8.11 18.54 -10.73
N SER A 125 -8.16 19.86 -10.79
CA SER A 125 -7.83 20.74 -9.65
C SER A 125 -9.01 20.84 -8.69
N LEU A 126 -8.81 21.41 -7.50
CA LEU A 126 -9.91 21.67 -6.59
C LEU A 126 -10.91 22.67 -7.19
N HIS A 127 -10.39 23.65 -7.93
CA HIS A 127 -11.19 24.63 -8.66
C HIS A 127 -12.10 23.94 -9.70
N ASP A 128 -11.56 23.01 -10.50
CA ASP A 128 -12.35 22.28 -11.50
C ASP A 128 -13.50 21.47 -10.89
N LEU A 129 -13.35 21.02 -9.63
CA LEU A 129 -14.33 20.17 -8.95
C LEU A 129 -15.40 20.97 -8.19
N GLN A 130 -15.22 22.27 -7.99
CA GLN A 130 -16.02 23.09 -7.07
C GLN A 130 -17.53 22.98 -7.32
N ASP A 131 -17.96 23.24 -8.56
CA ASP A 131 -19.39 23.22 -8.93
C ASP A 131 -20.00 21.81 -8.77
N GLY A 132 -19.25 20.78 -9.15
CA GLY A 132 -19.67 19.38 -9.03
C GLY A 132 -19.79 18.93 -7.58
N LEU A 133 -18.88 19.37 -6.70
CA LEU A 133 -18.93 19.08 -5.26
C LEU A 133 -20.17 19.70 -4.61
N GLU A 134 -20.48 20.95 -4.95
CA GLU A 134 -21.68 21.62 -4.44
C GLU A 134 -22.96 20.92 -4.91
N ALA A 135 -23.03 20.56 -6.19
CA ALA A 135 -24.19 19.87 -6.76
C ALA A 135 -24.42 18.47 -6.16
N THR A 136 -23.35 17.73 -5.84
CA THR A 136 -23.42 16.34 -5.38
C THR A 136 -23.39 16.17 -3.85
N ALA A 137 -23.09 17.22 -3.08
CA ALA A 137 -23.02 17.14 -1.62
C ALA A 137 -24.31 16.62 -0.94
N PRO A 138 -25.54 17.03 -1.32
CA PRO A 138 -26.76 16.48 -0.72
C PRO A 138 -26.92 14.98 -0.95
N GLN A 139 -26.52 14.51 -2.15
CA GLN A 139 -26.55 13.10 -2.50
C GLN A 139 -25.58 12.30 -1.63
N VAL A 140 -24.34 12.77 -1.50
CA VAL A 140 -23.32 12.12 -0.64
C VAL A 140 -23.78 12.08 0.82
N GLY A 141 -24.36 13.17 1.33
CA GLY A 141 -24.91 13.20 2.68
C GLY A 141 -26.00 12.13 2.94
N ALA A 142 -26.84 11.85 1.93
CA ALA A 142 -27.82 10.76 2.02
C ALA A 142 -27.18 9.37 1.91
N LEU A 143 -26.13 9.21 1.09
CA LEU A 143 -25.43 7.93 0.93
C LEU A 143 -24.69 7.51 2.21
N LEU A 144 -24.09 8.46 2.94
CA LEU A 144 -23.39 8.19 4.21
C LEU A 144 -24.30 7.64 5.32
N GLN A 145 -25.62 7.73 5.17
CA GLN A 145 -26.59 7.15 6.12
C GLN A 145 -26.94 5.68 5.83
N ARG A 146 -26.49 5.13 4.69
CA ARG A 146 -26.74 3.74 4.29
C ARG A 146 -25.64 2.81 4.80
N GLN A 147 -25.94 1.51 4.90
CA GLN A 147 -24.90 0.50 5.17
C GLN A 147 -23.99 0.34 3.95
N ASP A 148 -22.67 0.25 4.18
CA ASP A 148 -21.65 0.11 3.11
C ASP A 148 -21.91 -1.05 2.15
N SER A 149 -22.45 -2.16 2.65
CA SER A 149 -22.79 -3.36 1.86
C SER A 149 -23.90 -3.12 0.84
N ALA A 150 -24.71 -2.07 1.04
CA ALA A 150 -25.80 -1.69 0.16
C ALA A 150 -25.41 -0.63 -0.88
N LEU A 151 -24.17 -0.11 -0.85
CA LEU A 151 -23.69 0.89 -1.80
C LEU A 151 -23.15 0.22 -3.07
N SER A 152 -23.52 0.76 -4.23
CA SER A 152 -22.92 0.43 -5.51
C SER A 152 -21.49 0.96 -5.62
N GLU A 153 -20.69 0.41 -6.53
CA GLU A 153 -19.31 0.86 -6.74
C GLU A 153 -19.23 2.32 -7.24
N ASP A 154 -20.24 2.78 -7.99
CA ASP A 154 -20.37 4.17 -8.44
C ASP A 154 -20.65 5.12 -7.28
N GLU A 155 -21.54 4.74 -6.35
CA GLU A 155 -21.83 5.50 -5.13
C GLU A 155 -20.61 5.57 -4.22
N LYS A 156 -19.87 4.46 -4.05
CA LYS A 156 -18.62 4.45 -3.27
C LYS A 156 -17.55 5.34 -3.91
N ALA A 157 -17.43 5.32 -5.24
CA ALA A 157 -16.48 6.16 -5.95
C ALA A 157 -16.80 7.66 -5.79
N LEU A 158 -18.08 8.03 -5.74
CA LEU A 158 -18.50 9.41 -5.48
C LEU A 158 -18.17 9.85 -4.05
N ILE A 159 -18.47 9.02 -3.04
CA ILE A 159 -18.09 9.27 -1.64
C ILE A 159 -16.58 9.44 -1.52
N GLN A 160 -15.80 8.53 -2.11
CA GLN A 160 -14.34 8.57 -2.05
C GLN A 160 -13.76 9.86 -2.64
N LEU A 161 -14.36 10.40 -3.72
CA LEU A 161 -13.92 11.68 -4.28
C LEU A 161 -14.15 12.84 -3.30
N HIS A 162 -15.33 12.90 -2.65
CA HIS A 162 -15.62 13.89 -1.62
C HIS A 162 -14.68 13.78 -0.43
N ASP A 163 -14.41 12.57 0.06
CA ASP A 163 -13.46 12.33 1.16
C ASP A 163 -12.04 12.79 0.79
N ASN A 164 -11.59 12.51 -0.43
CA ASN A 164 -10.30 12.95 -0.93
C ASN A 164 -10.20 14.49 -0.96
N VAL A 165 -11.27 15.16 -1.41
CA VAL A 165 -11.33 16.63 -1.44
C VAL A 165 -11.31 17.21 -0.03
N ILE A 166 -12.06 16.64 0.91
CA ILE A 166 -12.05 17.05 2.32
C ILE A 166 -10.63 16.90 2.91
N ALA A 167 -9.98 15.76 2.66
CA ALA A 167 -8.62 15.51 3.12
C ALA A 167 -7.62 16.54 2.54
N HIS A 168 -7.73 16.89 1.26
CA HIS A 168 -6.89 17.90 0.63
C HIS A 168 -7.16 19.31 1.17
N ASN A 169 -8.43 19.69 1.35
CA ASN A 169 -8.81 20.97 1.94
C ASN A 169 -8.31 21.11 3.38
N ASN A 170 -8.31 20.03 4.15
CA ASN A 170 -7.72 20.01 5.49
C ASN A 170 -6.21 20.31 5.45
N LEU A 171 -5.49 19.82 4.44
CA LEU A 171 -4.07 20.15 4.22
C LEU A 171 -3.87 21.62 3.86
N LEU A 172 -4.63 22.16 2.90
CA LEU A 172 -4.59 23.58 2.50
C LEU A 172 -4.75 24.52 3.71
N ARG A 173 -5.59 24.12 4.68
CA ARG A 173 -5.91 24.93 5.86
C ARG A 173 -5.01 24.64 7.06
N SER A 174 -4.16 23.63 7.00
CA SER A 174 -3.36 23.16 8.16
C SER A 174 -2.40 24.22 8.71
N LEU A 175 -1.83 25.07 7.84
CA LEU A 175 -0.94 26.18 8.22
C LEU A 175 -1.56 27.56 8.02
N SER A 176 -2.88 27.65 7.81
CA SER A 176 -3.55 28.94 7.58
C SER A 176 -3.35 29.96 8.71
N LEU A 177 -3.05 29.50 9.94
CA LEU A 177 -2.72 30.39 11.05
C LEU A 177 -1.38 31.14 10.89
N LEU A 178 -0.48 30.64 10.03
CA LEU A 178 0.85 31.20 9.71
C LEU A 178 0.84 32.02 8.41
N LEU A 179 -0.30 32.13 7.74
CA LEU A 179 -0.39 32.88 6.48
C LEU A 179 -0.75 34.35 6.75
N PRO A 180 -0.26 35.28 5.90
CA PRO A 180 -0.59 36.70 5.98
C PRO A 180 -2.10 36.94 5.92
N LEU A 181 -2.60 37.81 6.79
CA LEU A 181 -3.95 38.33 6.74
C LEU A 181 -4.06 39.37 5.64
N GLN A 182 -5.07 39.22 4.80
CA GLN A 182 -5.37 40.16 3.70
C GLN A 182 -6.27 41.33 4.15
N VAL A 183 -6.10 41.81 5.40
CA VAL A 183 -6.89 42.92 5.95
C VAL A 183 -6.02 43.86 6.77
N ASP A 184 -6.37 45.14 6.76
CA ASP A 184 -5.72 46.15 7.58
C ASP A 184 -6.02 45.93 9.07
N VAL A 185 -4.97 45.82 9.87
CA VAL A 185 -5.10 45.72 11.33
C VAL A 185 -5.47 47.09 11.92
N PRO A 186 -6.59 47.22 12.67
CA PRO A 186 -6.96 48.47 13.35
C PRO A 186 -5.85 48.98 14.26
N ALA A 187 -5.69 50.31 14.37
CA ALA A 187 -4.58 50.95 15.09
C ALA A 187 -4.45 50.47 16.55
N ARG A 188 -5.58 50.14 17.19
CA ARG A 188 -5.65 49.64 18.57
C ARG A 188 -5.04 48.26 18.80
N TYR A 189 -4.81 47.46 17.76
CA TYR A 189 -4.20 46.13 17.87
C TYR A 189 -2.80 46.07 17.26
N GLN A 190 -2.27 47.19 16.75
CA GLN A 190 -0.94 47.23 16.11
C GLN A 190 0.22 47.14 17.11
N SER A 191 -0.02 47.41 18.40
CA SER A 191 1.03 47.39 19.41
C SER A 191 1.57 45.98 19.62
N GLY A 192 2.88 45.81 19.39
CA GLY A 192 3.59 44.54 19.57
C GLY A 192 3.50 43.57 18.39
N LEU A 193 2.94 44.00 17.25
CA LEU A 193 2.98 43.24 16.00
C LEU A 193 4.32 43.44 15.26
N PRO A 194 4.76 42.47 14.44
CA PRO A 194 5.98 42.60 13.66
C PRO A 194 5.86 43.70 12.59
N GLU A 195 7.01 44.23 12.17
CA GLU A 195 7.11 45.08 10.98
C GLU A 195 6.96 44.19 9.73
N GLY A 196 5.76 44.14 9.14
CA GLY A 196 5.48 43.34 7.94
C GLY A 196 4.10 42.68 7.97
N ASP A 197 4.00 41.51 7.32
CA ASP A 197 2.75 40.75 7.23
C ASP A 197 2.30 40.25 8.61
N VAL A 198 1.04 40.54 8.95
CA VAL A 198 0.41 40.08 10.19
C VAL A 198 -0.34 38.79 9.91
N THR A 199 -0.17 37.77 10.76
CA THR A 199 -0.85 36.47 10.63
C THR A 199 -1.93 36.31 11.69
N PHE A 200 -2.78 35.29 11.54
CA PHE A 200 -3.73 34.92 12.58
C PHE A 200 -3.04 34.63 13.92
N LEU A 201 -1.89 33.94 13.91
CA LEU A 201 -1.14 33.59 15.11
C LEU A 201 -0.71 34.84 15.91
N HIS A 202 -0.29 35.92 15.22
CA HIS A 202 0.05 37.18 15.89
C HIS A 202 -1.14 37.83 16.61
N LEU A 203 -2.35 37.64 16.07
CA LEU A 203 -3.59 38.23 16.60
C LEU A 203 -4.40 37.28 17.48
N ALA A 204 -4.01 36.01 17.62
CA ALA A 204 -4.74 35.00 18.37
C ALA A 204 -5.02 35.44 19.82
N GLY A 205 -4.07 36.12 20.47
CA GLY A 205 -4.25 36.69 21.82
C GLY A 205 -5.25 37.84 21.90
N TYR A 206 -5.53 38.53 20.79
CA TYR A 206 -6.51 39.61 20.70
C TYR A 206 -7.89 39.14 20.21
N GLU A 207 -8.04 37.89 19.78
CA GLU A 207 -9.26 37.35 19.15
C GLU A 207 -10.52 37.63 19.98
N GLN A 208 -10.51 37.31 21.27
CA GLN A 208 -11.67 37.53 22.15
C GLN A 208 -12.06 39.01 22.24
N ARG A 209 -11.06 39.90 22.29
CA ARG A 209 -11.29 41.36 22.34
C ARG A 209 -11.82 41.87 21.01
N ILE A 210 -11.28 41.41 19.88
CA ILE A 210 -11.75 41.76 18.53
C ILE A 210 -13.22 41.36 18.36
N LEU A 211 -13.60 40.15 18.79
CA LEU A 211 -14.98 39.68 18.74
C LEU A 211 -15.91 40.46 19.67
N GLN A 212 -15.43 40.85 20.85
CA GLN A 212 -16.20 41.68 21.77
C GLN A 212 -16.42 43.09 21.22
N ASP A 213 -15.40 43.68 20.61
CA ASP A 213 -15.49 44.98 19.97
C ASP A 213 -16.49 44.92 18.80
N LEU A 214 -16.44 43.88 17.95
CA LEU A 214 -17.44 43.67 16.89
C LEU A 214 -18.86 43.54 17.45
N LYS A 215 -19.06 42.71 18.50
CA LYS A 215 -20.38 42.58 19.15
C LYS A 215 -20.90 43.91 19.67
N SER A 216 -20.03 44.76 20.21
CA SER A 216 -20.41 46.09 20.70
C SER A 216 -20.84 47.03 19.57
N ILE A 217 -20.17 46.95 18.41
CA ILE A 217 -20.50 47.74 17.23
C ILE A 217 -21.87 47.33 16.67
N ILE A 218 -22.09 46.02 16.51
CA ILE A 218 -23.37 45.46 16.03
C ILE A 218 -24.52 45.84 16.98
N ALA A 219 -24.30 45.74 18.30
CA ALA A 219 -25.32 46.11 19.28
C ALA A 219 -25.70 47.60 19.22
N ALA A 220 -24.75 48.47 18.86
CA ALA A 220 -24.98 49.91 18.81
C ALA A 220 -25.55 50.39 17.46
N LYS A 221 -25.17 49.76 16.35
CA LYS A 221 -25.41 50.29 14.98
C LYS A 221 -26.14 49.32 14.05
N GLY A 222 -26.47 48.12 14.51
CA GLY A 222 -27.03 47.05 13.67
C GLY A 222 -25.96 46.36 12.82
N GLU A 223 -26.38 45.45 11.93
CA GLU A 223 -25.46 44.61 11.14
C GLU A 223 -24.97 45.26 9.84
N ASP A 224 -25.54 46.39 9.40
CA ASP A 224 -25.17 47.04 8.14
C ASP A 224 -23.79 47.72 8.23
N PRO A 225 -22.75 47.21 7.53
CA PRO A 225 -21.39 47.75 7.62
C PRO A 225 -21.25 49.18 7.08
N ARG A 226 -22.23 49.68 6.32
CA ARG A 226 -22.23 51.05 5.80
C ARG A 226 -22.46 52.10 6.88
N LEU A 227 -23.00 51.68 8.03
CA LEU A 227 -23.24 52.54 9.20
C LEU A 227 -22.00 52.65 10.10
N TYR A 228 -20.96 51.88 9.82
CA TYR A 228 -19.73 51.84 10.61
C TYR A 228 -18.75 52.92 10.16
N THR A 229 -17.99 53.46 11.11
CA THR A 229 -16.82 54.29 10.82
C THR A 229 -15.72 53.48 10.12
N PRO A 230 -14.76 54.12 9.43
CA PRO A 230 -13.67 53.39 8.77
C PRO A 230 -12.88 52.44 9.68
N GLU A 231 -12.64 52.83 10.95
CA GLU A 231 -11.96 51.95 11.91
C GLU A 231 -12.85 50.79 12.38
N GLU A 232 -14.15 51.01 12.55
CA GLU A 232 -15.11 49.94 12.87
C GLU A 232 -15.27 48.95 11.70
N GLN A 233 -15.19 49.43 10.46
CA GLN A 233 -15.16 48.58 9.27
C GLN A 233 -13.92 47.68 9.25
N LYS A 234 -12.74 48.21 9.63
CA LYS A 234 -11.52 47.39 9.78
C LYS A 234 -11.67 46.34 10.89
N ILE A 235 -12.26 46.70 12.03
CA ILE A 235 -12.53 45.74 13.12
C ILE A 235 -13.47 44.63 12.63
N ALA A 236 -14.54 44.99 11.91
CA ALA A 236 -15.48 44.02 11.37
C ALA A 236 -14.83 43.10 10.32
N ALA A 237 -14.05 43.65 9.39
CA ALA A 237 -13.32 42.87 8.39
C ALA A 237 -12.30 41.92 9.03
N LEU A 238 -11.53 42.42 10.01
CA LEU A 238 -10.56 41.62 10.75
C LEU A 238 -11.24 40.50 11.55
N ALA A 239 -12.30 40.82 12.28
CA ALA A 239 -13.06 39.83 13.04
C ALA A 239 -13.64 38.73 12.14
N PHE A 240 -14.21 39.11 11.00
CA PHE A 240 -14.77 38.17 10.02
C PHE A 240 -13.68 37.27 9.42
N GLN A 241 -12.56 37.85 8.98
CA GLN A 241 -11.45 37.06 8.42
C GLN A 241 -10.87 36.09 9.46
N MET A 242 -10.67 36.54 10.70
CA MET A 242 -10.21 35.67 11.78
C MET A 242 -11.19 34.53 12.06
N GLN A 243 -12.51 34.81 12.08
CA GLN A 243 -13.52 33.77 12.25
C GLN A 243 -13.52 32.76 11.11
N GLN A 244 -13.38 33.20 9.85
CA GLN A 244 -13.30 32.31 8.69
C GLN A 244 -12.07 31.40 8.75
N ILE A 245 -10.90 31.97 9.06
CA ILE A 245 -9.65 31.20 9.18
C ILE A 245 -9.75 30.19 10.33
N ARG A 246 -10.27 30.60 11.49
CA ARG A 246 -10.52 29.70 12.63
C ARG A 246 -11.51 28.59 12.26
N ALA A 247 -12.66 28.92 11.69
CA ALA A 247 -13.68 27.93 11.34
C ALA A 247 -13.14 26.90 10.33
N GLY A 248 -12.37 27.37 9.35
CA GLY A 248 -11.75 26.52 8.35
C GLY A 248 -10.62 25.66 8.88
N GLY A 249 -9.78 26.20 9.77
CA GLY A 249 -8.56 25.53 10.25
C GLY A 249 -8.70 24.73 11.55
N ALA A 250 -9.65 25.06 12.44
CA ALA A 250 -9.82 24.39 13.73
C ALA A 250 -10.12 22.88 13.61
N HIS A 251 -10.60 22.43 12.45
CA HIS A 251 -10.91 21.03 12.15
C HIS A 251 -9.79 20.34 11.34
N SER A 252 -8.72 21.06 10.98
CA SER A 252 -7.56 20.54 10.25
C SER A 252 -6.61 19.82 11.21
N GLU A 253 -6.89 18.55 11.48
CA GLU A 253 -6.10 17.71 12.38
C GLU A 253 -5.11 16.78 11.65
N SER A 254 -5.12 16.75 10.32
CA SER A 254 -4.31 15.80 9.53
C SER A 254 -2.80 16.05 9.62
N LEU A 255 -2.37 17.32 9.66
CA LEU A 255 -0.95 17.68 9.68
C LEU A 255 -0.39 17.69 11.12
N ARG A 256 -0.15 16.51 11.71
CA ARG A 256 0.41 16.40 13.07
C ARG A 256 1.94 16.44 13.06
N ILE A 257 2.48 17.65 13.14
CA ILE A 257 3.91 17.96 12.94
C ILE A 257 4.58 18.60 14.18
N LEU A 258 3.83 18.82 15.26
CA LEU A 258 4.33 19.46 16.47
C LEU A 258 4.38 18.45 17.63
N PRO A 259 5.56 18.14 18.20
CA PRO A 259 5.68 17.19 19.29
C PRO A 259 5.27 17.79 20.64
N LEU A 260 4.43 17.10 21.41
CA LEU A 260 4.10 17.50 22.78
C LEU A 260 5.23 17.17 23.76
N GLN A 261 5.60 18.16 24.58
CA GLN A 261 6.71 18.08 25.53
C GLN A 261 6.30 17.86 26.99
N TRP A 262 4.99 17.84 27.28
CA TRP A 262 4.50 17.66 28.64
C TRP A 262 4.77 16.25 29.18
N GLU A 263 5.21 16.15 30.45
CA GLU A 263 5.64 14.89 31.08
C GLU A 263 4.63 13.74 30.93
N ASN A 264 3.34 14.04 31.00
CA ASN A 264 2.26 13.05 30.93
C ASN A 264 1.78 12.73 29.50
N ARG A 265 2.28 13.43 28.47
CA ARG A 265 1.88 13.28 27.04
C ARG A 265 3.09 13.15 26.10
N LYS A 266 4.25 12.76 26.63
CA LYS A 266 5.47 12.54 25.82
C LYS A 266 5.20 11.52 24.71
N GLY A 267 5.43 11.94 23.45
CA GLY A 267 5.26 11.09 22.26
C GLY A 267 4.00 11.37 21.44
N GLU A 268 3.09 12.22 21.93
CA GLU A 268 1.97 12.72 21.13
C GLU A 268 2.41 13.84 20.20
N TRP A 269 1.83 13.89 19.00
CA TRP A 269 2.06 14.95 18.01
C TRP A 269 0.73 15.56 17.64
N ILE A 270 0.70 16.89 17.58
CA ILE A 270 -0.51 17.66 17.35
C ILE A 270 -0.42 18.48 16.07
N SER A 271 -1.57 18.90 15.56
CA SER A 271 -1.62 19.84 14.45
C SER A 271 -1.34 21.27 14.92
N PRO A 272 -0.88 22.17 14.03
CA PRO A 272 -0.71 23.58 14.31
C PRO A 272 -1.94 24.24 14.95
N TRP A 273 -3.14 23.90 14.45
CA TRP A 273 -4.39 24.44 14.96
C TRP A 273 -4.75 23.95 16.37
N ALA A 274 -4.36 22.72 16.73
CA ALA A 274 -4.58 22.18 18.07
C ALA A 274 -3.90 22.99 19.18
N VAL A 275 -2.83 23.74 18.85
CA VAL A 275 -2.16 24.65 19.79
C VAL A 275 -3.10 25.78 20.23
N ILE A 276 -3.96 26.27 19.32
CA ILE A 276 -4.84 27.42 19.56
C ILE A 276 -6.23 26.99 20.06
N THR A 277 -6.73 25.81 19.66
CA THR A 277 -8.06 25.32 20.09
C THR A 277 -8.11 24.87 21.55
N GLY A 278 -6.97 24.70 22.21
CA GLY A 278 -6.87 24.37 23.63
C GLY A 278 -6.54 22.90 23.92
N ASP A 279 -6.58 22.02 22.92
CA ASP A 279 -6.28 20.59 23.06
C ASP A 279 -4.78 20.27 23.10
N GLY A 280 -3.96 21.16 22.53
CA GLY A 280 -2.52 21.00 22.34
C GLY A 280 -1.63 21.63 23.41
N GLY A 281 -2.17 22.52 24.24
CA GLY A 281 -1.36 23.16 25.28
C GLY A 281 -0.41 24.24 24.79
N GLY A 282 -0.70 25.50 25.12
CA GLY A 282 0.22 26.60 24.85
C GLY A 282 1.52 26.48 25.67
N GLY A 283 2.64 26.88 25.08
CA GLY A 283 3.95 26.93 25.73
C GLY A 283 5.03 27.57 24.84
N PRO A 284 6.18 27.99 25.40
CA PRO A 284 7.25 28.64 24.66
C PRO A 284 7.82 27.75 23.54
N ASP A 285 7.90 26.43 23.77
CA ASP A 285 8.38 25.48 22.77
C ASP A 285 7.42 25.38 21.56
N MET A 286 6.10 25.34 21.79
CA MET A 286 5.10 25.35 20.71
C MET A 286 5.18 26.62 19.87
N ALA A 287 5.38 27.77 20.52
CA ALA A 287 5.59 29.04 19.82
C ALA A 287 6.86 29.02 18.97
N ALA A 288 7.96 28.45 19.48
CA ALA A 288 9.20 28.29 18.74
C ALA A 288 9.04 27.37 17.53
N TYR A 289 8.36 26.22 17.66
CA TYR A 289 8.06 25.36 16.52
C TYR A 289 7.23 26.10 15.46
N LEU A 290 6.15 26.79 15.85
CA LEU A 290 5.31 27.54 14.92
C LEU A 290 6.10 28.68 14.23
N ALA A 291 7.01 29.35 14.93
CA ALA A 291 7.87 30.37 14.33
C ALA A 291 8.83 29.78 13.27
N LEU A 292 9.39 28.59 13.51
CA LEU A 292 10.23 27.89 12.54
C LEU A 292 9.46 27.48 11.27
N TRP A 293 8.22 26.99 11.44
CA TRP A 293 7.31 26.75 10.32
C TRP A 293 6.90 28.05 9.62
N GLY A 294 6.75 29.15 10.36
CA GLY A 294 6.52 30.49 9.82
C GLY A 294 7.67 30.97 8.92
N LYS A 295 8.92 30.83 9.37
CA LYS A 295 10.12 31.14 8.56
C LYS A 295 10.13 30.37 7.23
N MET A 296 9.80 29.08 7.25
CA MET A 296 9.69 28.29 6.02
C MET A 296 8.60 28.85 5.09
N ALA A 297 7.45 29.23 5.64
CA ALA A 297 6.36 29.82 4.87
C ALA A 297 6.73 31.18 4.27
N ASP A 298 7.45 32.02 5.01
CA ASP A 298 7.93 33.33 4.55
C ASP A 298 8.95 33.17 3.41
N SER A 299 9.96 32.32 3.58
CA SER A 299 10.94 32.03 2.53
C SER A 299 10.30 31.45 1.27
N TRP A 300 9.31 30.56 1.43
CA TRP A 300 8.55 30.00 0.31
C TRP A 300 7.85 31.11 -0.50
N ARG A 301 7.09 31.98 0.18
CA ARG A 301 6.37 33.10 -0.47
C ARG A 301 7.30 34.11 -1.12
N ALA A 302 8.47 34.34 -0.52
CA ALA A 302 9.49 35.24 -1.07
C ALA A 302 10.20 34.65 -2.30
N GLY A 303 9.98 33.38 -2.63
CA GLY A 303 10.74 32.67 -3.67
C GLY A 303 12.21 32.42 -3.29
N ASP A 304 12.53 32.48 -2.00
CA ASP A 304 13.89 32.29 -1.46
C ASP A 304 14.14 30.80 -1.14
N ALA A 305 14.62 30.08 -2.14
CA ALA A 305 14.92 28.65 -2.03
C ALA A 305 16.00 28.35 -0.97
N ALA A 306 17.02 29.20 -0.84
CA ALA A 306 18.09 29.03 0.14
C ALA A 306 17.60 29.28 1.57
N GLY A 307 16.77 30.32 1.76
CA GLY A 307 16.09 30.58 3.02
C GLY A 307 15.15 29.45 3.43
N PHE A 308 14.41 28.87 2.47
CA PHE A 308 13.53 27.73 2.73
C PHE A 308 14.33 26.52 3.22
N GLU A 309 15.44 26.19 2.56
CA GLU A 309 16.30 25.09 2.98
C GLU A 309 16.89 25.33 4.37
N ALA A 310 17.42 26.54 4.63
CA ALA A 310 17.97 26.92 5.92
C ALA A 310 16.92 26.82 7.05
N ALA A 311 15.69 27.28 6.80
CA ALA A 311 14.59 27.18 7.76
C ALA A 311 14.16 25.72 8.00
N ALA A 312 14.16 24.87 6.97
CA ALA A 312 13.91 23.43 7.13
C ALA A 312 15.00 22.74 7.94
N GLN A 313 16.28 23.10 7.73
CA GLN A 313 17.41 22.62 8.53
C GLN A 313 17.33 23.07 9.99
N GLU A 314 17.02 24.34 10.24
CA GLU A 314 16.81 24.88 11.59
C GLU A 314 15.65 24.15 12.29
N THR A 315 14.53 23.94 11.59
CA THR A 315 13.37 23.20 12.09
C THR A 315 13.74 21.77 12.47
N PHE A 316 14.45 21.06 11.58
CA PHE A 316 14.86 19.69 11.83
C PHE A 316 15.82 19.59 13.03
N ALA A 317 16.79 20.49 13.13
CA ALA A 317 17.75 20.51 14.25
C ALA A 317 17.05 20.82 15.58
N TYR A 318 16.09 21.75 15.57
CA TYR A 318 15.30 22.10 16.74
C TYR A 318 14.44 20.92 17.22
N ILE A 319 13.73 20.24 16.29
CA ILE A 319 12.97 19.03 16.62
C ILE A 319 13.90 17.96 17.21
N GLN A 320 15.04 17.68 16.57
CA GLN A 320 15.98 16.66 17.03
C GLN A 320 16.55 16.97 18.43
N ALA A 321 16.85 18.23 18.73
CA ALA A 321 17.38 18.64 20.02
C ALA A 321 16.34 18.48 21.15
N HIS A 322 15.06 18.72 20.86
CA HIS A 322 13.98 18.69 21.85
C HIS A 322 13.23 17.35 21.89
N THR A 323 13.44 16.46 20.91
CA THR A 323 12.81 15.12 20.84
C THR A 323 13.77 14.04 20.34
N PRO A 324 14.95 13.86 20.97
CA PRO A 324 15.99 12.95 20.45
C PRO A 324 15.54 11.49 20.33
N ASP A 325 14.62 11.05 21.22
CA ASP A 325 14.12 9.67 21.26
C ASP A 325 12.81 9.47 20.46
N ALA A 326 12.24 10.52 19.89
CA ALA A 326 10.94 10.42 19.22
C ALA A 326 11.00 9.62 17.91
N PHE A 327 12.10 9.74 17.15
CA PHE A 327 12.24 9.03 15.87
C PHE A 327 13.70 8.65 15.58
N SER A 328 13.87 7.62 14.74
CA SER A 328 15.20 7.19 14.29
C SER A 328 15.49 7.76 12.91
N LEU A 329 16.50 8.63 12.82
CA LEU A 329 16.97 9.18 11.55
C LEU A 329 17.41 8.08 10.57
N ALA A 330 18.00 7.00 11.08
CA ALA A 330 18.39 5.86 10.26
C ALA A 330 17.16 5.16 9.63
N ARG A 331 16.05 5.02 10.38
CA ARG A 331 14.78 4.50 9.83
C ARG A 331 14.17 5.44 8.80
N PHE A 332 14.20 6.75 9.04
CA PHE A 332 13.69 7.74 8.09
C PHE A 332 14.46 7.73 6.77
N ARG A 333 15.80 7.69 6.83
CA ARG A 333 16.66 7.56 5.66
C ARG A 333 16.43 6.23 4.93
N ALA A 334 16.27 5.13 5.66
CA ALA A 334 15.95 3.83 5.09
C ALA A 334 14.59 3.82 4.37
N GLU A 335 13.57 4.45 4.95
CA GLU A 335 12.25 4.59 4.30
C GLU A 335 12.36 5.38 3.00
N ASN A 336 13.00 6.56 3.03
CA ASN A 336 13.18 7.38 1.84
C ASN A 336 13.99 6.65 0.75
N LEU A 337 15.09 5.98 1.12
CA LEU A 337 15.90 5.18 0.19
C LEU A 337 15.10 4.02 -0.42
N SER A 338 14.32 3.31 0.38
CA SER A 338 13.52 2.18 -0.09
C SER A 338 12.45 2.61 -1.10
N ARG A 339 11.85 3.79 -0.91
CA ARG A 339 10.88 4.39 -1.84
C ARG A 339 11.52 4.81 -3.15
N THR A 340 12.74 5.34 -3.11
CA THR A 340 13.48 5.71 -4.33
C THR A 340 13.93 4.48 -5.11
N LEU A 341 14.50 3.47 -4.43
CA LEU A 341 15.04 2.28 -5.10
C LEU A 341 13.96 1.31 -5.58
N LYS A 342 12.78 1.28 -4.95
CA LYS A 342 11.66 0.35 -5.26
C LYS A 342 12.16 -1.09 -5.44
N PRO A 343 12.76 -1.72 -4.40
CA PRO A 343 13.47 -3.00 -4.52
C PRO A 343 12.61 -4.13 -5.11
N PHE A 344 11.30 -4.12 -4.85
CA PHE A 344 10.35 -5.10 -5.41
C PHE A 344 10.21 -5.00 -6.93
N ASN A 345 10.24 -3.80 -7.51
CA ASN A 345 10.16 -3.61 -8.96
C ASN A 345 11.44 -4.10 -9.66
N ILE A 346 12.60 -3.83 -9.04
CA ILE A 346 13.88 -4.34 -9.53
C ILE A 346 13.90 -5.87 -9.44
N ALA A 347 13.50 -6.45 -8.30
CA ALA A 347 13.41 -7.90 -8.13
C ALA A 347 12.46 -8.55 -9.14
N LEU A 348 11.28 -7.97 -9.38
CA LEU A 348 10.33 -8.43 -10.38
C LEU A 348 10.93 -8.43 -11.80
N SER A 349 11.67 -7.38 -12.14
CA SER A 349 12.34 -7.26 -13.45
C SER A 349 13.42 -8.34 -13.62
N LEU A 350 14.20 -8.62 -12.56
CA LEU A 350 15.20 -9.69 -12.56
C LEU A 350 14.58 -11.09 -12.59
N TYR A 351 13.45 -11.31 -11.93
CA TYR A 351 12.68 -12.55 -12.08
C TYR A 351 12.19 -12.72 -13.52
N GLY A 352 11.69 -11.65 -14.15
CA GLY A 352 11.32 -11.64 -15.56
C GLY A 352 12.49 -12.02 -16.49
N LEU A 353 13.68 -11.45 -16.26
CA LEU A 353 14.89 -11.79 -17.00
C LEU A 353 15.33 -13.24 -16.79
N SER A 354 15.25 -13.74 -15.55
CA SER A 354 15.52 -15.15 -15.23
C SER A 354 14.55 -16.09 -15.96
N LEU A 355 13.26 -15.77 -15.98
CA LEU A 355 12.25 -16.51 -16.75
C LEU A 355 12.54 -16.49 -18.25
N PHE A 356 12.97 -15.35 -18.79
CA PHE A 356 13.38 -15.25 -20.19
C PHE A 356 14.54 -16.22 -20.50
N LEU A 357 15.61 -16.23 -19.67
CA LEU A 357 16.73 -17.17 -19.85
C LEU A 357 16.32 -18.64 -19.71
N LEU A 358 15.48 -18.96 -18.73
CA LEU A 358 14.97 -20.32 -18.53
C LEU A 358 14.08 -20.76 -19.69
N SER A 359 13.29 -19.85 -20.26
CA SER A 359 12.52 -20.11 -21.47
C SER A 359 13.46 -20.38 -22.65
N ALA A 360 14.56 -19.61 -22.80
CA ALA A 360 15.56 -19.84 -23.83
C ALA A 360 16.29 -21.18 -23.67
N LEU A 361 16.46 -21.70 -22.44
CA LEU A 361 16.98 -23.04 -22.20
C LEU A 361 16.00 -24.13 -22.69
N LEU A 362 14.69 -23.90 -22.53
CA LEU A 362 13.65 -24.81 -23.00
C LEU A 362 13.36 -24.71 -24.52
N PHE A 363 13.51 -23.52 -25.11
CA PHE A 363 13.29 -23.23 -26.53
C PHE A 363 14.56 -23.40 -27.40
N GLY A 364 15.74 -23.08 -26.86
CA GLY A 364 17.04 -23.10 -27.54
C GLY A 364 17.62 -24.49 -27.81
N SER A 365 17.09 -25.53 -27.14
CA SER A 365 17.46 -26.94 -27.44
C SER A 365 17.09 -27.40 -28.87
N PHE A 366 16.45 -26.54 -29.67
CA PHE A 366 16.17 -26.79 -31.08
C PHE A 366 17.37 -26.48 -32.00
N PHE A 367 18.31 -25.65 -31.55
CA PHE A 367 19.43 -25.19 -32.38
C PHE A 367 20.81 -25.52 -31.78
N THR A 368 20.94 -25.73 -30.47
CA THR A 368 22.22 -26.08 -29.82
C THR A 368 21.98 -26.80 -28.49
N GLY A 369 22.90 -27.71 -28.10
CA GLY A 369 22.76 -28.58 -26.93
C GLY A 369 22.59 -27.89 -25.57
N SER A 370 22.41 -28.67 -24.51
CA SER A 370 22.24 -28.20 -23.13
C SER A 370 23.43 -27.36 -22.68
N ARG A 371 23.22 -26.05 -22.47
CA ARG A 371 24.23 -25.10 -22.02
C ARG A 371 24.12 -24.90 -20.50
N PRO A 372 24.94 -25.57 -19.67
CA PRO A 372 24.84 -25.49 -18.21
C PRO A 372 25.07 -24.07 -17.67
N TRP A 373 25.80 -23.23 -18.42
CA TRP A 373 26.01 -21.82 -18.08
C TRP A 373 24.70 -21.01 -18.08
N ILE A 374 23.70 -21.36 -18.91
CA ILE A 374 22.40 -20.67 -18.92
C ILE A 374 21.63 -20.95 -17.63
N LEU A 375 21.63 -22.20 -17.17
CA LEU A 375 21.02 -22.57 -15.89
C LEU A 375 21.76 -21.90 -14.72
N ALA A 376 23.10 -21.85 -14.77
CA ALA A 376 23.90 -21.14 -13.77
C ALA A 376 23.57 -19.64 -13.75
N ALA A 377 23.49 -18.99 -14.92
CA ALA A 377 23.11 -17.58 -15.04
C ALA A 377 21.69 -17.32 -14.51
N ALA A 378 20.72 -18.19 -14.81
CA ALA A 378 19.36 -18.10 -14.28
C ALA A 378 19.31 -18.30 -12.74
N CYS A 379 20.11 -19.22 -12.19
CA CYS A 379 20.25 -19.38 -10.74
C CYS A 379 20.83 -18.11 -10.09
N ILE A 380 21.87 -17.53 -10.69
CA ILE A 380 22.50 -16.28 -10.19
C ILE A 380 21.50 -15.14 -10.24
N LEU A 381 20.83 -14.91 -11.38
CA LEU A 381 19.81 -13.86 -11.51
C LEU A 381 18.67 -14.04 -10.51
N THR A 382 18.17 -15.27 -10.35
CA THR A 382 17.12 -15.56 -9.35
C THR A 382 17.63 -15.32 -7.93
N GLY A 383 18.89 -15.67 -7.64
CA GLY A 383 19.53 -15.41 -6.35
C GLY A 383 19.69 -13.92 -6.04
N VAL A 384 20.12 -13.12 -7.01
CA VAL A 384 20.21 -11.65 -6.89
C VAL A 384 18.81 -11.04 -6.72
N ALA A 385 17.83 -11.48 -7.51
CA ALA A 385 16.44 -11.06 -7.37
C ALA A 385 15.88 -11.40 -5.97
N LEU A 386 16.15 -12.61 -5.48
CA LEU A 386 15.76 -13.04 -4.14
C LEU A 386 16.43 -12.21 -3.05
N PHE A 387 17.70 -11.84 -3.21
CA PHE A 387 18.40 -10.98 -2.28
C PHE A 387 17.79 -9.57 -2.22
N LEU A 388 17.49 -8.96 -3.37
CA LEU A 388 16.84 -7.65 -3.42
C LEU A 388 15.40 -7.68 -2.89
N HIS A 389 14.67 -8.78 -3.15
CA HIS A 389 13.35 -9.00 -2.59
C HIS A 389 13.42 -9.12 -1.06
N ALA A 390 14.32 -9.96 -0.54
CA ALA A 390 14.53 -10.14 0.89
C ALA A 390 15.02 -8.84 1.57
N SER A 391 15.87 -8.05 0.92
CA SER A 391 16.32 -6.77 1.46
C SER A 391 15.17 -5.76 1.53
N GLY A 392 14.29 -5.71 0.53
CA GLY A 392 13.07 -4.89 0.59
C GLY A 392 12.18 -5.25 1.78
N ILE A 393 11.97 -6.56 2.00
CA ILE A 393 11.25 -7.07 3.18
C ILE A 393 11.97 -6.70 4.49
N ALA A 394 13.30 -6.87 4.55
CA ALA A 394 14.10 -6.54 5.72
C ALA A 394 14.08 -5.04 6.05
N THR A 395 14.13 -4.17 5.05
CA THR A 395 14.00 -2.73 5.22
C THR A 395 12.63 -2.37 5.78
N ARG A 396 11.55 -3.00 5.31
CA ARG A 396 10.21 -2.83 5.90
C ARG A 396 10.18 -3.25 7.36
N ILE A 397 10.78 -4.40 7.71
CA ILE A 397 10.89 -4.85 9.11
C ILE A 397 11.62 -3.81 9.96
N TYR A 398 12.72 -3.27 9.44
CA TYR A 398 13.52 -2.26 10.14
C TYR A 398 12.74 -0.95 10.38
N ILE A 399 11.96 -0.51 9.39
CA ILE A 399 11.14 0.72 9.46
C ILE A 399 9.95 0.52 10.41
N LEU A 400 9.20 -0.57 10.23
CA LEU A 400 7.99 -0.87 10.98
C LEU A 400 8.26 -1.43 12.39
N ALA A 401 9.50 -1.86 12.66
CA ALA A 401 9.91 -2.56 13.87
C ALA A 401 9.06 -3.82 14.17
N ARG A 402 8.53 -4.45 13.11
CA ARG A 402 7.72 -5.68 13.17
C ARG A 402 7.89 -6.53 11.90
N PRO A 403 7.60 -7.83 11.95
CA PRO A 403 7.55 -8.68 10.77
C PRO A 403 6.54 -8.20 9.70
N PRO A 404 6.81 -8.44 8.40
CA PRO A 404 6.06 -7.87 7.28
C PRO A 404 5.06 -8.90 6.75
N VAL A 405 4.09 -9.25 7.59
CA VAL A 405 3.00 -10.18 7.26
C VAL A 405 1.67 -9.72 7.87
N GLY A 406 1.56 -8.41 8.13
CA GLY A 406 0.40 -7.84 8.79
C GLY A 406 -0.79 -7.56 7.85
N THR A 407 -0.52 -7.45 6.55
CA THR A 407 -1.53 -7.18 5.51
C THR A 407 -1.50 -8.22 4.39
N LEU A 408 -2.55 -8.28 3.57
CA LEU A 408 -2.58 -9.16 2.40
C LEU A 408 -1.41 -8.87 1.44
N TYR A 409 -1.13 -7.58 1.18
CA TYR A 409 0.03 -7.15 0.41
C TYR A 409 1.34 -7.69 0.98
N GLU A 410 1.60 -7.46 2.27
CA GLU A 410 2.83 -7.91 2.94
C GLU A 410 2.97 -9.44 2.92
N SER A 411 1.86 -10.16 3.16
CA SER A 411 1.85 -11.62 3.06
C SER A 411 2.15 -12.12 1.62
N ALA A 412 1.69 -11.41 0.58
CA ALA A 412 1.97 -11.75 -0.81
C ALA A 412 3.46 -11.57 -1.17
N LEU A 413 4.08 -10.50 -0.68
CA LEU A 413 5.54 -10.31 -0.81
C LEU A 413 6.28 -11.51 -0.18
N PHE A 414 5.91 -11.89 1.03
CA PHE A 414 6.56 -12.99 1.73
C PHE A 414 6.34 -14.36 1.06
N VAL A 415 5.10 -14.68 0.65
CA VAL A 415 4.79 -15.91 -0.08
C VAL A 415 5.56 -15.99 -1.40
N SER A 416 5.63 -14.88 -2.15
CA SER A 416 6.44 -14.79 -3.36
C SER A 416 7.92 -15.07 -3.09
N LEU A 417 8.49 -14.53 -2.00
CA LEU A 417 9.87 -14.79 -1.60
C LEU A 417 10.09 -16.29 -1.38
N ILE A 418 9.18 -16.95 -0.65
CA ILE A 418 9.27 -18.38 -0.34
C ILE A 418 9.14 -19.26 -1.58
N CYS A 419 8.31 -18.90 -2.56
CA CYS A 419 8.22 -19.61 -3.83
C CYS A 419 9.56 -19.58 -4.60
N ALA A 420 10.17 -18.40 -4.75
CA ALA A 420 11.47 -18.25 -5.41
C ALA A 420 12.58 -18.99 -4.65
N ALA A 421 12.65 -18.82 -3.32
CA ALA A 421 13.64 -19.48 -2.48
C ALA A 421 13.54 -21.01 -2.57
N SER A 422 12.32 -21.56 -2.46
CA SER A 422 12.07 -22.99 -2.54
C SER A 422 12.42 -23.55 -3.92
N GLY A 423 12.04 -22.85 -5.00
CA GLY A 423 12.41 -23.22 -6.36
C GLY A 423 13.93 -23.26 -6.56
N LEU A 424 14.64 -22.23 -6.09
CA LEU A 424 16.09 -22.15 -6.14
C LEU A 424 16.76 -23.26 -5.33
N ILE A 425 16.36 -23.47 -4.07
CA ILE A 425 16.90 -24.52 -3.19
C ILE A 425 16.73 -25.90 -3.82
N VAL A 426 15.54 -26.21 -4.35
CA VAL A 426 15.28 -27.49 -5.01
C VAL A 426 16.16 -27.64 -6.25
N THR A 427 16.34 -26.59 -7.06
CA THR A 427 17.20 -26.64 -8.24
C THR A 427 18.68 -26.80 -7.87
N LEU A 428 19.17 -26.14 -6.82
CA LEU A 428 20.55 -26.30 -6.37
C LEU A 428 20.84 -27.74 -5.92
N ARG A 429 19.87 -28.42 -5.28
CA ARG A 429 20.00 -29.81 -4.83
C ARG A 429 19.80 -30.85 -5.94
N SER A 430 18.80 -30.64 -6.80
CA SER A 430 18.37 -31.63 -7.80
C SER A 430 18.89 -31.38 -9.21
N ARG A 431 19.52 -30.21 -9.45
CA ARG A 431 19.97 -29.71 -10.76
C ARG A 431 18.86 -29.62 -11.83
N GLN A 432 17.60 -29.60 -11.41
CA GLN A 432 16.45 -29.51 -12.33
C GLN A 432 16.03 -28.06 -12.55
N ALA A 433 16.11 -27.61 -13.81
CA ALA A 433 15.69 -26.27 -14.22
C ALA A 433 14.18 -26.02 -14.03
N LEU A 434 13.38 -27.09 -14.04
CA LEU A 434 11.92 -26.99 -13.94
C LEU A 434 11.45 -26.44 -12.59
N SER A 435 12.13 -26.79 -11.49
CA SER A 435 11.81 -26.27 -10.16
C SER A 435 12.13 -24.78 -10.04
N LEU A 436 13.24 -24.33 -10.62
CA LEU A 436 13.61 -22.91 -10.69
C LEU A 436 12.61 -22.13 -11.53
N LEU A 437 12.29 -22.63 -12.74
CA LEU A 437 11.28 -22.01 -13.60
C LEU A 437 9.95 -21.84 -12.86
N THR A 438 9.48 -22.89 -12.21
CA THR A 438 8.18 -22.88 -11.52
C THR A 438 8.19 -21.94 -10.32
N GLY A 439 9.25 -21.99 -9.49
CA GLY A 439 9.39 -21.11 -8.33
C GLY A 439 9.51 -19.64 -8.72
N THR A 440 10.35 -19.33 -9.71
CA THR A 440 10.50 -17.96 -10.24
C THR A 440 9.21 -17.46 -10.90
N ALA A 441 8.47 -18.33 -11.60
CA ALA A 441 7.19 -17.96 -12.22
C ALA A 441 6.13 -17.64 -11.17
N CYS A 442 6.00 -18.48 -10.14
CA CYS A 442 5.08 -18.23 -9.02
C CYS A 442 5.46 -16.92 -8.31
N ALA A 443 6.75 -16.69 -8.06
CA ALA A 443 7.23 -15.46 -7.43
C ALA A 443 6.92 -14.23 -8.29
N ALA A 444 7.24 -14.25 -9.59
CA ALA A 444 6.97 -13.13 -10.48
C ALA A 444 5.46 -12.81 -10.58
N LEU A 445 4.60 -13.84 -10.64
CA LEU A 445 3.15 -13.66 -10.70
C LEU A 445 2.60 -13.05 -9.40
N ILE A 446 2.96 -13.62 -8.24
CA ILE A 446 2.46 -13.13 -6.94
C ILE A 446 3.01 -11.74 -6.65
N LEU A 447 4.30 -11.49 -6.90
CA LEU A 447 4.91 -10.17 -6.71
C LEU A 447 4.32 -9.12 -7.66
N GLY A 448 3.97 -9.51 -8.89
CA GLY A 448 3.32 -8.63 -9.86
C GLY A 448 1.88 -8.28 -9.50
N ILE A 449 1.16 -9.18 -8.83
CA ILE A 449 -0.20 -8.95 -8.34
C ILE A 449 -0.21 -8.22 -6.99
N ALA A 450 0.84 -8.34 -6.18
CA ALA A 450 0.88 -7.77 -4.83
C ALA A 450 0.42 -6.30 -4.74
N PRO A 451 0.81 -5.38 -5.64
CA PRO A 451 0.32 -4.00 -5.60
C PRO A 451 -1.20 -3.84 -5.70
N THR A 452 -1.93 -4.78 -6.31
CA THR A 452 -3.40 -4.74 -6.39
C THR A 452 -4.08 -5.16 -5.10
N LEU A 453 -3.33 -5.70 -4.13
CA LEU A 453 -3.82 -6.10 -2.80
C LEU A 453 -3.70 -4.97 -1.77
N LEU A 454 -3.17 -3.81 -2.18
CA LEU A 454 -3.15 -2.59 -1.40
C LEU A 454 -4.54 -1.95 -1.39
N GLN A 455 -5.12 -1.76 -0.20
CA GLN A 455 -6.40 -1.05 -0.05
C GLN A 455 -6.22 0.48 -0.17
N LYS A 456 -5.06 0.99 0.26
CA LYS A 456 -4.59 2.38 0.11
C LYS A 456 -3.16 2.38 -0.46
N ALA A 457 -2.64 3.55 -0.86
CA ALA A 457 -1.22 3.70 -1.21
C ALA A 457 -0.33 3.06 -0.13
N ASP A 458 0.83 2.50 -0.49
CA ASP A 458 1.71 1.75 0.43
C ASP A 458 2.29 2.66 1.52
N SER A 459 1.51 2.83 2.58
CA SER A 459 1.71 3.83 3.63
C SER A 459 2.48 3.29 4.84
N LEU A 460 2.78 1.98 4.85
CA LEU A 460 3.44 1.30 5.96
C LEU A 460 2.65 1.48 7.28
N GLU A 461 1.34 1.20 7.24
CA GLU A 461 0.39 1.39 8.34
C GLU A 461 0.75 0.62 9.62
N LEU A 462 0.31 1.10 10.79
CA LEU A 462 0.33 0.31 12.03
C LEU A 462 -0.79 -0.73 12.06
N LEU A 463 -0.50 -1.90 12.64
CA LEU A 463 -1.49 -2.96 12.79
C LEU A 463 -2.49 -2.64 13.90
N VAL A 464 -3.69 -3.18 13.77
CA VAL A 464 -4.70 -3.21 14.86
C VAL A 464 -4.07 -3.80 16.12
N ALA A 465 -4.42 -3.27 17.30
CA ALA A 465 -3.75 -3.53 18.57
C ALA A 465 -3.48 -5.02 18.90
N VAL A 466 -4.38 -5.94 18.55
CA VAL A 466 -4.20 -7.40 18.77
C VAL A 466 -3.03 -7.97 17.95
N LEU A 467 -2.76 -7.42 16.77
CA LEU A 467 -1.66 -7.83 15.89
C LEU A 467 -0.31 -7.19 16.28
N ASN A 468 -0.26 -6.38 17.35
CA ASN A 468 0.94 -5.66 17.78
C ASN A 468 1.91 -6.49 18.66
N THR A 469 1.68 -7.81 18.81
CA THR A 469 2.65 -8.70 19.46
C THR A 469 3.68 -9.19 18.44
N ASN A 470 4.84 -8.54 18.39
CA ASN A 470 5.95 -8.89 17.50
C ASN A 470 6.36 -10.36 17.57
N PHE A 471 6.25 -10.99 18.74
CA PHE A 471 6.58 -12.40 18.93
C PHE A 471 5.72 -13.33 18.07
N TRP A 472 4.39 -13.18 18.11
CA TRP A 472 3.48 -14.04 17.37
C TRP A 472 3.49 -13.76 15.87
N LEU A 473 3.64 -12.49 15.49
CA LEU A 473 3.83 -12.13 14.08
C LEU A 473 5.11 -12.75 13.51
N ALA A 474 6.19 -12.83 14.30
CA ALA A 474 7.49 -13.36 13.88
C ALA A 474 7.55 -14.89 13.86
N THR A 475 6.70 -15.56 14.63
CA THR A 475 6.73 -17.01 14.80
C THR A 475 5.56 -17.68 14.06
N HIS A 476 4.34 -17.52 14.58
CA HIS A 476 3.13 -18.11 14.02
C HIS A 476 2.91 -17.71 12.56
N VAL A 477 2.80 -16.41 12.29
CA VAL A 477 2.36 -15.90 10.98
C VAL A 477 3.43 -16.16 9.91
N ILE A 478 4.71 -15.93 10.21
CA ILE A 478 5.81 -16.30 9.31
C ILE A 478 5.82 -17.82 9.03
N CYS A 479 5.63 -18.66 10.04
CA CYS A 479 5.65 -20.11 9.86
C CYS A 479 4.54 -20.59 8.94
N ILE A 480 3.30 -20.16 9.18
CA ILE A 480 2.14 -20.60 8.38
C ILE A 480 2.19 -20.04 6.95
N THR A 481 2.56 -18.77 6.76
CA THR A 481 2.68 -18.14 5.43
C THR A 481 3.85 -18.72 4.62
N ALA A 482 4.94 -19.14 5.27
CA ALA A 482 5.97 -19.92 4.60
C ALA A 482 5.42 -21.26 4.11
N GLY A 483 4.56 -21.91 4.89
CA GLY A 483 3.80 -23.07 4.48
C GLY A 483 2.98 -22.82 3.19
N TYR A 484 2.31 -21.67 3.10
CA TYR A 484 1.53 -21.28 1.91
C TYR A 484 2.41 -21.18 0.65
N GLY A 485 3.59 -20.53 0.74
CA GLY A 485 4.51 -20.45 -0.39
C GLY A 485 5.05 -21.80 -0.86
N VAL A 486 5.32 -22.72 0.05
CA VAL A 486 5.71 -24.10 -0.30
C VAL A 486 4.54 -24.86 -0.94
N CYS A 487 3.31 -24.70 -0.43
CA CYS A 487 2.10 -25.28 -1.03
C CYS A 487 1.89 -24.82 -2.47
N VAL A 488 1.98 -23.51 -2.74
CA VAL A 488 1.81 -22.94 -4.08
C VAL A 488 2.83 -23.52 -5.07
N LEU A 489 4.11 -23.60 -4.69
CA LEU A 489 5.13 -24.23 -5.53
C LEU A 489 4.84 -25.72 -5.76
N THR A 490 4.41 -26.44 -4.71
CA THR A 490 4.08 -27.87 -4.79
C THR A 490 2.93 -28.11 -5.75
N ALA A 491 1.87 -27.30 -5.67
CA ALA A 491 0.72 -27.37 -6.56
C ALA A 491 1.10 -27.06 -8.01
N ALA A 492 1.89 -26.02 -8.25
CA ALA A 492 2.34 -25.66 -9.60
C ALA A 492 3.20 -26.78 -10.23
N LEU A 493 4.13 -27.37 -9.47
CA LEU A 493 4.91 -28.53 -9.95
C LEU A 493 4.04 -29.77 -10.19
N ALA A 494 2.97 -29.97 -9.40
CA ALA A 494 2.04 -31.07 -9.58
C ALA A 494 1.24 -30.94 -10.89
N HIS A 495 0.78 -29.73 -11.22
CA HIS A 495 0.16 -29.44 -12.52
C HIS A 495 1.10 -29.78 -13.69
N ILE A 496 2.37 -29.36 -13.59
CA ILE A 496 3.38 -29.65 -14.60
C ILE A 496 3.60 -31.17 -14.74
N TRP A 497 3.69 -31.90 -13.64
CA TRP A 497 3.86 -33.35 -13.68
C TRP A 497 2.69 -34.04 -14.38
N LEU A 498 1.44 -33.67 -14.08
CA LEU A 498 0.24 -34.21 -14.73
C LEU A 498 0.24 -33.89 -16.23
N ALA A 499 0.54 -32.65 -16.60
CA ALA A 499 0.62 -32.23 -17.99
C ALA A 499 1.71 -32.98 -18.78
N LEU A 500 2.88 -33.19 -18.16
CA LEU A 500 3.96 -34.00 -18.74
C LEU A 500 3.55 -35.45 -18.92
N LYS A 501 2.84 -36.04 -17.95
CA LYS A 501 2.40 -37.44 -18.02
C LYS A 501 1.49 -37.70 -19.23
N ILE A 502 0.66 -36.72 -19.62
CA ILE A 502 -0.21 -36.80 -20.79
C ILE A 502 0.57 -36.60 -22.09
N ARG A 503 1.40 -35.56 -22.13
CA ARG A 503 2.03 -35.08 -23.38
C ARG A 503 3.33 -35.78 -23.74
N LYS A 504 4.12 -36.15 -22.73
CA LYS A 504 5.46 -36.73 -22.86
C LYS A 504 5.67 -37.78 -21.77
N PRO A 505 5.04 -38.96 -21.90
CA PRO A 505 5.07 -40.00 -20.85
C PRO A 505 6.46 -40.57 -20.55
N GLU A 506 7.46 -40.28 -21.40
CA GLU A 506 8.85 -40.72 -21.27
C GLU A 506 9.80 -39.62 -20.76
N HIS A 507 9.27 -38.43 -20.44
CA HIS A 507 10.10 -37.31 -19.96
C HIS A 507 10.81 -37.66 -18.65
N GLU A 508 12.11 -37.39 -18.55
CA GLU A 508 12.95 -37.69 -17.38
C GLU A 508 12.39 -37.12 -16.06
N ALA A 509 11.84 -35.91 -16.12
CA ALA A 509 11.23 -35.23 -14.97
C ALA A 509 10.07 -36.03 -14.33
N LEU A 510 9.43 -36.95 -15.05
CA LEU A 510 8.39 -37.81 -14.48
C LEU A 510 8.93 -38.79 -13.42
N GLN A 511 10.23 -39.08 -13.45
CA GLN A 511 10.90 -39.92 -12.46
C GLN A 511 11.40 -39.13 -11.24
N SER A 512 11.78 -37.86 -11.44
CA SER A 512 12.38 -37.04 -10.40
C SER A 512 11.36 -36.23 -9.60
N LEU A 513 10.36 -35.63 -10.26
CA LEU A 513 9.36 -34.76 -9.64
C LEU A 513 8.53 -35.44 -8.54
N PRO A 514 8.13 -36.73 -8.62
CA PRO A 514 7.37 -37.35 -7.54
C PRO A 514 8.08 -37.32 -6.18
N ARG A 515 9.42 -37.45 -6.18
CA ARG A 515 10.23 -37.33 -4.95
C ARG A 515 10.24 -35.89 -4.44
N ILE A 516 10.43 -34.92 -5.34
CA ILE A 516 10.41 -33.49 -5.00
C ILE A 516 9.04 -33.08 -4.44
N LEU A 517 7.95 -33.45 -5.11
CA LEU A 517 6.57 -33.17 -4.69
C LEU A 517 6.28 -33.75 -3.31
N HIS A 518 6.70 -34.99 -3.05
CA HIS A 518 6.55 -35.61 -1.75
C HIS A 518 7.34 -34.84 -0.67
N SER A 519 8.62 -34.55 -0.89
CA SER A 519 9.42 -33.76 0.06
C SER A 519 8.82 -32.38 0.34
N LEU A 520 8.42 -31.65 -0.70
CA LEU A 520 7.81 -30.32 -0.53
C LEU A 520 6.48 -30.41 0.22
N SER A 521 5.65 -31.41 -0.06
CA SER A 521 4.38 -31.61 0.66
C SER A 521 4.57 -31.91 2.15
N LEU A 522 5.66 -32.58 2.53
CA LEU A 522 6.00 -32.81 3.95
C LEU A 522 6.52 -31.53 4.62
N VAL A 523 7.32 -30.72 3.92
CA VAL A 523 7.75 -29.41 4.42
C VAL A 523 6.56 -28.48 4.59
N ALA A 524 5.65 -28.43 3.62
CA ALA A 524 4.40 -27.69 3.72
C ALA A 524 3.56 -28.15 4.91
N LEU A 525 3.41 -29.47 5.11
CA LEU A 525 2.67 -30.04 6.24
C LEU A 525 3.30 -29.62 7.57
N LEU A 526 4.62 -29.71 7.70
CA LEU A 526 5.33 -29.31 8.91
C LEU A 526 5.07 -27.82 9.24
N LEU A 527 5.29 -26.93 8.27
CA LEU A 527 5.14 -25.49 8.47
C LEU A 527 3.69 -25.09 8.77
N THR A 528 2.72 -25.65 8.04
CA THR A 528 1.30 -25.35 8.24
C THR A 528 0.77 -25.95 9.54
N ALA A 529 1.19 -27.15 9.93
CA ALA A 529 0.78 -27.76 11.20
C ALA A 529 1.37 -27.01 12.41
N VAL A 530 2.68 -26.76 12.41
CA VAL A 530 3.34 -26.00 13.48
C VAL A 530 2.77 -24.58 13.55
N GLY A 531 2.62 -23.93 12.39
CA GLY A 531 1.95 -22.64 12.29
C GLY A 531 0.55 -22.66 12.91
N THR A 532 -0.30 -23.62 12.55
CA THR A 532 -1.67 -23.72 13.09
C THR A 532 -1.68 -23.88 14.62
N VAL A 533 -0.81 -24.73 15.17
CA VAL A 533 -0.71 -24.91 16.63
C VAL A 533 -0.24 -23.63 17.33
N LEU A 534 0.79 -22.96 16.78
CA LEU A 534 1.24 -21.66 17.31
C LEU A 534 0.13 -20.60 17.27
N GLY A 535 -0.74 -20.66 16.25
CA GLY A 535 -1.90 -19.78 16.14
C GLY A 535 -2.90 -20.00 17.27
N GLY A 536 -3.18 -21.26 17.61
CA GLY A 536 -4.04 -21.59 18.75
C GLY A 536 -3.47 -21.11 20.10
N ILE A 537 -2.14 -21.21 20.30
CA ILE A 537 -1.51 -20.67 21.52
C ILE A 537 -1.66 -19.15 21.58
N TRP A 538 -1.49 -18.46 20.45
CA TRP A 538 -1.69 -17.01 20.38
C TRP A 538 -3.15 -16.61 20.65
N ALA A 539 -4.12 -17.36 20.12
CA ALA A 539 -5.54 -17.15 20.39
C ALA A 539 -5.87 -17.31 21.88
N ASP A 540 -5.28 -18.31 22.55
CA ASP A 540 -5.46 -18.52 23.99
C ASP A 540 -4.98 -17.33 24.82
N GLN A 541 -3.80 -16.80 24.47
CA GLN A 541 -3.24 -15.62 25.13
C GLN A 541 -4.03 -14.34 24.86
N SER A 542 -4.64 -14.22 23.67
CA SER A 542 -5.31 -12.98 23.24
C SER A 542 -6.78 -12.94 23.66
N TRP A 543 -7.48 -14.06 23.60
CA TRP A 543 -8.93 -14.14 23.81
C TRP A 543 -9.36 -15.21 24.83
N GLY A 544 -8.42 -15.84 25.54
CA GLY A 544 -8.70 -16.81 26.60
C GLY A 544 -9.19 -18.18 26.11
N ARG A 545 -9.01 -18.50 24.82
CA ARG A 545 -9.32 -19.82 24.25
C ARG A 545 -8.35 -20.25 23.16
N PHE A 546 -7.90 -21.51 23.20
CA PHE A 546 -7.03 -22.09 22.19
C PHE A 546 -7.66 -22.23 20.80
N TRP A 547 -8.97 -22.46 20.72
CA TRP A 547 -9.69 -22.69 19.46
C TRP A 547 -11.16 -22.31 19.59
N GLY A 548 -11.79 -21.87 18.50
CA GLY A 548 -13.19 -21.45 18.49
C GLY A 548 -13.86 -21.45 17.12
N TRP A 549 -13.30 -22.18 16.15
CA TRP A 549 -13.90 -22.49 14.86
C TRP A 549 -14.20 -21.27 13.99
N ASP A 550 -13.46 -20.17 14.17
CA ASP A 550 -13.61 -19.02 13.28
C ASP A 550 -13.06 -19.32 11.87
N PRO A 551 -13.44 -18.54 10.84
CA PRO A 551 -13.00 -18.76 9.47
C PRO A 551 -11.49 -18.93 9.28
N LYS A 552 -10.65 -18.18 10.00
CA LYS A 552 -9.18 -18.24 9.83
C LYS A 552 -8.62 -19.53 10.44
N GLU A 553 -9.09 -19.89 11.63
CA GLU A 553 -8.79 -21.17 12.29
C GLU A 553 -9.18 -22.36 11.38
N ASN A 554 -10.38 -22.34 10.80
CA ASN A 554 -10.86 -23.38 9.89
C ASN A 554 -10.06 -23.45 8.58
N GLY A 555 -9.68 -22.29 8.02
CA GLY A 555 -8.83 -22.22 6.82
C GLY A 555 -7.46 -22.85 7.05
N ALA A 556 -6.81 -22.53 8.19
CA ALA A 556 -5.53 -23.12 8.57
C ALA A 556 -5.64 -24.64 8.76
N LEU A 557 -6.68 -25.10 9.47
CA LEU A 557 -6.95 -26.52 9.70
C LEU A 557 -7.20 -27.28 8.39
N LEU A 558 -7.92 -26.69 7.44
CA LEU A 558 -8.23 -27.30 6.14
C LEU A 558 -6.95 -27.68 5.38
N ILE A 559 -5.94 -26.81 5.37
CA ILE A 559 -4.65 -27.08 4.71
C ILE A 559 -3.96 -28.28 5.37
N VAL A 560 -3.90 -28.31 6.70
CA VAL A 560 -3.26 -29.39 7.47
C VAL A 560 -3.97 -30.72 7.21
N LEU A 561 -5.30 -30.76 7.33
CA LEU A 561 -6.09 -31.97 7.10
C LEU A 561 -5.95 -32.48 5.67
N TRP A 562 -5.93 -31.59 4.68
CA TRP A 562 -5.73 -31.97 3.28
C TRP A 562 -4.37 -32.64 3.07
N LEU A 563 -3.29 -32.04 3.59
CA LEU A 563 -1.95 -32.60 3.49
C LEU A 563 -1.82 -33.92 4.23
N VAL A 564 -2.35 -34.04 5.45
CA VAL A 564 -2.37 -35.30 6.22
C VAL A 564 -3.13 -36.39 5.47
N TRP A 565 -4.30 -36.07 4.91
CA TRP A 565 -5.09 -37.01 4.12
C TRP A 565 -4.32 -37.53 2.90
N LEU A 566 -3.63 -36.64 2.17
CA LEU A 566 -2.79 -37.04 1.03
C LEU A 566 -1.64 -37.97 1.46
N GLN A 567 -0.93 -37.63 2.55
CA GLN A 567 0.17 -38.49 3.04
C GLN A 567 -0.35 -39.84 3.49
N HIS A 568 -1.43 -39.86 4.28
CA HIS A 568 -2.03 -41.11 4.76
C HIS A 568 -2.54 -41.98 3.61
N GLY A 569 -3.20 -41.38 2.61
CA GLY A 569 -3.66 -42.07 1.42
C GLY A 569 -2.50 -42.67 0.59
N ARG A 570 -1.37 -41.98 0.52
CA ARG A 570 -0.15 -42.49 -0.13
C ARG A 570 0.48 -43.64 0.66
N MET A 571 0.64 -43.48 1.97
CA MET A 571 1.22 -44.50 2.86
C MET A 571 0.38 -45.79 2.90
N SER A 572 -0.95 -45.66 2.89
CA SER A 572 -1.88 -46.80 2.83
C SER A 572 -1.98 -47.46 1.44
N GLY A 573 -1.30 -46.92 0.43
CA GLY A 573 -1.34 -47.43 -0.95
C GLY A 573 -2.65 -47.14 -1.71
N ARG A 574 -3.61 -46.41 -1.10
CA ARG A 574 -4.90 -46.05 -1.70
C ARG A 574 -4.77 -44.93 -2.74
N LEU A 575 -3.88 -43.96 -2.51
CA LEU A 575 -3.56 -42.89 -3.46
C LEU A 575 -2.29 -43.23 -4.23
N ARG A 576 -2.46 -43.79 -5.43
CA ARG A 576 -1.36 -43.98 -6.38
C ARG A 576 -0.80 -42.63 -6.86
N ALA A 577 0.39 -42.66 -7.46
CA ALA A 577 1.12 -41.45 -7.85
C ALA A 577 0.27 -40.41 -8.60
N PRO A 578 -0.54 -40.75 -9.62
CA PRO A 578 -1.41 -39.76 -10.27
C PRO A 578 -2.40 -39.11 -9.32
N ALA A 579 -3.05 -39.89 -8.45
CA ALA A 579 -4.12 -39.40 -7.56
C ALA A 579 -3.53 -38.50 -6.48
N PHE A 580 -2.41 -38.92 -5.91
CA PHE A 580 -1.64 -38.13 -4.97
C PHE A 580 -1.19 -36.80 -5.59
N THR A 581 -0.67 -36.81 -6.83
CA THR A 581 -0.25 -35.59 -7.51
C THR A 581 -1.42 -34.68 -7.87
N ALA A 582 -2.58 -35.22 -8.30
CA ALA A 582 -3.78 -34.42 -8.50
C ALA A 582 -4.28 -33.78 -7.20
N GLY A 583 -4.21 -34.50 -6.07
CA GLY A 583 -4.51 -33.96 -4.76
C GLY A 583 -3.54 -32.85 -4.33
N LEU A 584 -2.25 -32.97 -4.66
CA LEU A 584 -1.27 -31.89 -4.45
C LEU A 584 -1.54 -30.67 -5.35
N ALA A 585 -2.02 -30.86 -6.57
CA ALA A 585 -2.41 -29.76 -7.45
C ALA A 585 -3.57 -28.95 -6.84
N ALA A 586 -4.52 -29.62 -6.16
CA ALA A 586 -5.62 -28.97 -5.46
C ALA A 586 -5.21 -28.08 -4.27
N LEU A 587 -3.94 -28.13 -3.81
CA LEU A 587 -3.45 -27.23 -2.76
C LEU A 587 -3.59 -25.76 -3.14
N ASN A 588 -3.54 -25.39 -4.42
CA ASN A 588 -3.80 -24.02 -4.87
C ASN A 588 -5.19 -23.53 -4.46
N VAL A 589 -6.21 -24.37 -4.64
CA VAL A 589 -7.60 -24.06 -4.26
C VAL A 589 -7.72 -23.98 -2.74
N ILE A 590 -7.16 -24.96 -2.03
CA ILE A 590 -7.24 -25.03 -0.56
C ILE A 590 -6.55 -23.82 0.10
N VAL A 591 -5.34 -23.46 -0.37
CA VAL A 591 -4.61 -22.30 0.15
C VAL A 591 -5.29 -20.99 -0.24
N ALA A 592 -5.82 -20.86 -1.46
CA ALA A 592 -6.54 -19.64 -1.86
C ALA A 592 -7.80 -19.39 -1.01
N LEU A 593 -8.56 -20.44 -0.69
CA LEU A 593 -9.71 -20.33 0.21
C LEU A 593 -9.28 -19.97 1.64
N ALA A 594 -8.21 -20.57 2.15
CA ALA A 594 -7.68 -20.27 3.48
C ALA A 594 -7.03 -18.88 3.60
N TRP A 595 -6.45 -18.36 2.51
CA TRP A 595 -5.71 -17.10 2.50
C TRP A 595 -6.60 -15.91 2.13
N PHE A 596 -7.44 -16.03 1.10
CA PHE A 596 -8.34 -14.98 0.62
C PHE A 596 -9.78 -15.19 1.08
N GLY A 597 -10.29 -16.42 0.99
CA GLY A 597 -11.71 -16.73 1.23
C GLY A 597 -12.18 -16.46 2.66
N VAL A 598 -11.32 -16.69 3.65
CA VAL A 598 -11.64 -16.44 5.07
C VAL A 598 -11.94 -14.97 5.37
N ASN A 599 -11.38 -14.03 4.60
CA ASN A 599 -11.62 -12.60 4.78
C ASN A 599 -12.98 -12.16 4.22
N LEU A 600 -13.63 -12.98 3.39
CA LEU A 600 -14.93 -12.69 2.77
C LEU A 600 -16.13 -13.05 3.65
N LEU A 601 -15.92 -13.81 4.73
CA LEU A 601 -17.02 -14.39 5.51
C LEU A 601 -17.60 -13.44 6.56
N SER A 602 -17.10 -12.20 6.69
CA SER A 602 -17.61 -11.11 7.57
C SER A 602 -17.92 -11.48 9.03
N ILE A 603 -17.46 -12.63 9.50
CA ILE A 603 -17.81 -13.21 10.81
C ILE A 603 -16.51 -13.55 11.53
N GLY A 604 -16.38 -13.07 12.76
CA GLY A 604 -15.22 -13.31 13.62
C GLY A 604 -14.40 -12.06 13.91
N LEU A 605 -13.46 -12.17 14.85
CA LEU A 605 -12.68 -11.06 15.44
C LEU A 605 -11.63 -10.42 14.50
N HIS A 606 -11.68 -10.71 13.19
CA HIS A 606 -10.64 -10.33 12.22
C HIS A 606 -11.16 -9.79 10.87
N SER A 607 -12.34 -9.19 10.81
CA SER A 607 -12.87 -8.58 9.59
C SER A 607 -12.16 -7.24 9.29
N TYR A 608 -10.94 -7.30 8.75
CA TYR A 608 -10.17 -6.12 8.34
C TYR A 608 -9.84 -6.21 6.86
N GLY A 609 -10.80 -5.84 5.99
CA GLY A 609 -10.54 -5.67 4.57
C GLY A 609 -11.51 -6.38 3.64
N PHE A 610 -12.59 -5.68 3.28
CA PHE A 610 -13.39 -6.04 2.11
C PHE A 610 -12.85 -5.29 0.90
N ILE A 611 -12.60 -6.03 -0.18
CA ILE A 611 -12.41 -5.45 -1.52
C ILE A 611 -13.50 -6.06 -2.38
N SER A 612 -14.34 -5.21 -2.97
CA SER A 612 -15.35 -5.61 -3.95
C SER A 612 -14.68 -6.40 -5.09
N GLY A 613 -15.28 -7.52 -5.51
CA GLY A 613 -14.74 -8.36 -6.59
C GLY A 613 -13.73 -9.46 -6.19
N ILE A 614 -13.16 -9.48 -4.97
CA ILE A 614 -12.32 -10.61 -4.54
C ILE A 614 -13.11 -11.92 -4.49
N ALA A 615 -14.38 -11.88 -4.07
CA ALA A 615 -15.23 -13.07 -4.02
C ALA A 615 -15.44 -13.69 -5.41
N GLU A 616 -15.74 -12.86 -6.42
CA GLU A 616 -15.91 -13.29 -7.80
C GLU A 616 -14.58 -13.78 -8.39
N GLY A 617 -13.49 -13.04 -8.16
CA GLY A 617 -12.15 -13.43 -8.58
C GLY A 617 -11.69 -14.77 -7.97
N LEU A 618 -11.95 -14.97 -6.68
CA LEU A 618 -11.65 -16.22 -5.98
C LEU A 618 -12.52 -17.37 -6.50
N ALA A 619 -13.82 -17.16 -6.70
CA ALA A 619 -14.71 -18.16 -7.28
C ALA A 619 -14.30 -18.55 -8.70
N ALA A 620 -13.94 -17.58 -9.54
CA ALA A 620 -13.43 -17.80 -10.88
C ALA A 620 -12.11 -18.58 -10.85
N PHE A 621 -11.16 -18.20 -9.98
CA PHE A 621 -9.90 -18.90 -9.78
C PHE A 621 -10.12 -20.36 -9.33
N CYS A 622 -10.95 -20.60 -8.31
CA CYS A 622 -11.25 -21.94 -7.82
C CYS A 622 -11.91 -22.80 -8.92
N THR A 623 -12.85 -22.23 -9.67
CA THR A 623 -13.52 -22.92 -10.78
C THR A 623 -12.53 -23.28 -11.90
N ALA A 624 -11.66 -22.35 -12.27
CA ALA A 624 -10.63 -22.56 -13.28
C ALA A 624 -9.63 -23.66 -12.85
N GLU A 625 -9.13 -23.61 -11.61
CA GLU A 625 -8.19 -24.61 -11.08
C GLU A 625 -8.84 -25.99 -10.98
N LEU A 626 -10.06 -26.11 -10.44
CA LEU A 626 -10.77 -27.39 -10.36
C LEU A 626 -11.01 -27.99 -11.75
N THR A 627 -11.37 -27.15 -12.73
CA THR A 627 -11.55 -27.57 -14.13
C THR A 627 -10.24 -28.05 -14.73
N LEU A 628 -9.13 -27.33 -14.51
CA LEU A 628 -7.80 -27.69 -14.98
C LEU A 628 -7.34 -29.02 -14.38
N ILE A 629 -7.48 -29.18 -13.06
CA ILE A 629 -7.12 -30.42 -12.34
C ILE A 629 -7.97 -31.58 -12.86
N GLY A 630 -9.28 -31.39 -13.02
CA GLY A 630 -10.19 -32.40 -13.56
C GLY A 630 -9.81 -32.83 -14.98
N ALA A 631 -9.50 -31.88 -15.86
CA ALA A 631 -9.07 -32.15 -17.23
C ALA A 631 -7.73 -32.90 -17.29
N LEU A 632 -6.74 -32.47 -16.48
CA LEU A 632 -5.45 -33.14 -16.39
C LEU A 632 -5.57 -34.54 -15.80
N TRP A 633 -6.35 -34.70 -14.73
CA TRP A 633 -6.65 -35.99 -14.13
C TRP A 633 -7.27 -36.95 -15.14
N TRP A 634 -8.32 -36.51 -15.82
CA TRP A 634 -9.00 -37.29 -16.86
C TRP A 634 -8.03 -37.71 -17.97
N GLY A 635 -7.22 -36.77 -18.47
CA GLY A 635 -6.23 -37.05 -19.50
C GLY A 635 -5.21 -38.11 -19.10
N VAL A 636 -4.74 -38.09 -17.84
CA VAL A 636 -3.84 -39.12 -17.31
C VAL A 636 -4.54 -40.48 -17.24
N GLN A 637 -5.78 -40.54 -16.76
CA GLN A 637 -6.56 -41.78 -16.70
C GLN A 637 -6.78 -42.40 -18.07
N CYS A 638 -7.08 -41.59 -19.09
CA CYS A 638 -7.20 -42.06 -20.48
C CYS A 638 -5.89 -42.70 -20.98
N LYS A 639 -4.75 -42.05 -20.73
CA LYS A 639 -3.43 -42.60 -21.11
C LYS A 639 -3.10 -43.90 -20.38
N GLU A 640 -3.41 -44.01 -19.09
CA GLU A 640 -3.19 -45.25 -18.34
C GLU A 640 -4.08 -46.39 -18.82
N ARG A 641 -5.35 -46.10 -19.16
CA ARG A 641 -6.27 -47.10 -19.76
C ARG A 641 -5.77 -47.58 -21.11
N GLN A 642 -5.31 -46.67 -21.98
CA GLN A 642 -4.75 -47.02 -23.28
C GLN A 642 -3.53 -47.95 -23.12
N LYS A 643 -2.59 -47.59 -22.23
CA LYS A 643 -1.39 -48.39 -21.98
C LYS A 643 -1.69 -49.77 -21.37
N ARG A 644 -2.79 -49.91 -20.61
CA ARG A 644 -3.26 -51.21 -20.12
C ARG A 644 -3.81 -52.06 -21.26
N LYS A 645 -4.62 -51.48 -22.15
CA LYS A 645 -5.16 -52.19 -23.33
C LYS A 645 -4.05 -52.69 -24.25
N GLU A 646 -3.04 -51.85 -24.52
CA GLU A 646 -1.85 -52.21 -25.32
C GLU A 646 -0.95 -53.29 -24.67
N LYS A 647 -1.09 -53.55 -23.37
CA LYS A 647 -0.35 -54.62 -22.68
C LYS A 647 -1.13 -55.94 -22.60
N THR A 648 -2.45 -55.88 -22.79
CA THR A 648 -3.36 -57.04 -22.74
C THR A 648 -3.75 -57.55 -24.12
N ALA A 649 -3.56 -56.73 -25.15
CA ALA A 649 -3.55 -57.12 -26.56
C ALA A 649 -2.13 -57.53 -26.94
#